data_AF-P93184-F1
#
_entry.id   AF-P93184-F1
#
_cell.length_a   1.000
_cell.length_b   1.000
_cell.length_c   1.000
_cell.angle_alpha   90.00
_cell.angle_beta   90.00
_cell.angle_gamma   90.00
#
_symmetry.space_group_name_H-M   'P 1'
#
loop_
_entity.id
_entity.type
_entity.pdbx_description
1 polymer ?
#
loop_
_entity_poly.entity_id
_entity_poly.type
_entity_poly.pdbx_seq_one_letter_code
_entity_poly.pdbx_strand_id
1 'polypeptide(L)'
;MLTATKPLVGGACAAPSSSARRRTFVVPEARRKPGNGRRTSVSKVGSTSTSTTTTTTTTLSADSNGAAVGTVTRPDVHVQDRTHATEMKATVTVHMSKAAGVRDFLYDLILKTWLHVDLVSSELDPQTGQEREPISGAVKHSGRVDDEWDMYEATFKVPASFGPIGAVQVTNYHHSEMLLGDIEVFPTGQEESAVTFHCKSWIDPSHCTPDKRVFFPAHSYLPSQTPKGVEGLRKRELEILRGTGCGERKEHDRIYDYDVYNDLGNPDDDNNPTTRPVLGGKEHPYPRRCRTGRPRSKKDPFSEERSHKEHIYVPRDEAFTERKMGAFDTKKFMSQLHALTTGLKTAKHKSQSFPSLSAIDQLYDDNFRNQPVQPEGGKLRFVIDLLETELLHLFKLEGAAFLEGIRRVFKFETPEIHDRDKFAWFRDEEFARQTIAGMNPMSIQLVTEFPIKSNLDEATYGPADSLITKEVVEEQIRRVMTADEAVQNKKLFMLDYHDLLLPYVHKVRKLDGTTLYGSRALFFLTADGTLRPIAIELTRPKSKKKPQWRQVFTPGCDGSVTGSWLWQLAKAHILAHDAGVHQLVSHWLRTHACTEPYIIAANRQLSQMHPVYRLLHPHFRFTMEINAQARAMLINAGGIIEGSFVPGEYSLELSSVAYDQQWRFDMEALPEDLIRRGMAVRNPNGELELAIEDYPYANDGLLVWDAIKQWALTYVQHYYPCAADIVDDEELQAWWTEVRTKGHADKQDEPWWPELDSHENLAQTLATIMWVTSGHHAAVNFGQYPMAGYIPNRPTMARRNMPTEIGGDDMRDFVEAPEKVLLDTFPSQYQSAIVLAILDLLSTHSSDEEYMGTHEEPAWTKDGVINQAFEEFKESTRKIVEQVDEWNNDPDRKNRHGAGMVPYVLLRPSDGDPTDGDPTDEKMVMEMGIPNSISI
;
A
#
# COMPACT_ATOMS: atom_id res chain seq x y z
N MET A 1 -36.90 -43.42 33.39
CA MET A 1 -38.11 -44.24 33.61
C MET A 1 -39.23 -43.64 32.78
N LEU A 2 -39.80 -44.42 31.86
CA LEU A 2 -40.86 -44.03 30.94
C LEU A 2 -42.20 -43.86 31.68
N THR A 3 -42.82 -42.70 31.60
CA THR A 3 -44.26 -42.54 31.85
C THR A 3 -44.89 -41.84 30.66
N ALA A 4 -45.46 -42.67 29.78
CA ALA A 4 -46.33 -42.27 28.69
C ALA A 4 -47.74 -42.02 29.26
N THR A 5 -48.25 -40.80 29.12
CA THR A 5 -49.67 -40.48 29.31
C THR A 5 -50.32 -40.18 27.97
N LYS A 6 -51.43 -40.89 27.75
CA LYS A 6 -52.22 -41.02 26.52
C LYS A 6 -52.80 -39.70 25.96
N PRO A 7 -53.11 -39.68 24.65
CA PRO A 7 -53.71 -38.55 23.95
C PRO A 7 -55.23 -38.46 24.16
N LEU A 8 -55.73 -37.24 24.36
CA LEU A 8 -57.16 -36.91 24.37
C LEU A 8 -57.66 -36.71 22.94
N VAL A 9 -58.58 -37.58 22.55
CA VAL A 9 -59.41 -37.49 21.33
C VAL A 9 -60.74 -36.86 21.73
N GLY A 10 -61.19 -35.82 21.01
CA GLY A 10 -62.59 -35.41 21.05
C GLY A 10 -62.80 -33.90 20.82
N GLY A 11 -63.41 -33.54 19.70
CA GLY A 11 -63.88 -32.17 19.47
C GLY A 11 -64.11 -31.83 18.00
N ALA A 12 -65.04 -32.52 17.33
CA ALA A 12 -65.52 -32.11 16.03
C ALA A 12 -66.50 -30.94 16.18
N CYS A 13 -66.10 -29.73 15.77
CA CYS A 13 -67.02 -28.60 15.60
C CYS A 13 -66.76 -27.88 14.27
N ALA A 14 -67.74 -28.05 13.38
CA ALA A 14 -68.26 -27.15 12.36
C ALA A 14 -67.32 -26.11 11.71
N ALA A 15 -67.10 -26.30 10.42
CA ALA A 15 -66.60 -25.30 9.48
C ALA A 15 -67.63 -24.18 9.21
N PRO A 16 -67.20 -22.91 9.16
CA PRO A 16 -67.80 -21.89 8.34
C PRO A 16 -66.90 -21.60 7.13
N SER A 17 -67.41 -21.88 5.94
CA SER A 17 -66.85 -21.42 4.68
C SER A 17 -66.93 -19.90 4.59
N SER A 18 -65.78 -19.21 4.50
CA SER A 18 -65.76 -17.87 3.93
C SER A 18 -64.57 -17.75 2.98
N SER A 19 -64.90 -17.58 1.70
CA SER A 19 -63.99 -17.42 0.58
C SER A 19 -63.43 -16.00 0.57
N ALA A 20 -62.25 -15.78 1.13
CA ALA A 20 -61.48 -14.57 0.90
C ALA A 20 -60.34 -14.86 -0.08
N ARG A 21 -60.52 -14.38 -1.33
CA ARG A 21 -59.52 -14.40 -2.42
C ARG A 21 -58.18 -13.84 -1.94
N ARG A 22 -57.22 -14.72 -1.63
CA ARG A 22 -55.82 -14.33 -1.42
C ARG A 22 -55.12 -14.42 -2.78
N ARG A 23 -54.87 -13.26 -3.40
CA ARG A 23 -54.07 -13.12 -4.61
C ARG A 23 -52.67 -13.66 -4.33
N THR A 24 -52.34 -14.80 -4.91
CA THR A 24 -50.98 -15.32 -4.98
C THR A 24 -50.20 -14.48 -5.98
N PHE A 25 -49.24 -13.70 -5.48
CA PHE A 25 -48.22 -13.08 -6.31
C PHE A 25 -47.30 -14.20 -6.82
N VAL A 26 -47.35 -14.43 -8.13
CA VAL A 26 -46.42 -15.31 -8.85
C VAL A 26 -45.13 -14.52 -9.04
N VAL A 27 -44.09 -14.91 -8.31
CA VAL A 27 -42.72 -14.43 -8.52
C VAL A 27 -42.22 -15.06 -9.83
N PRO A 28 -41.71 -14.28 -10.80
CA PRO A 28 -41.25 -14.83 -12.07
C PRO A 28 -40.01 -15.69 -11.87
N GLU A 29 -40.09 -16.99 -12.22
CA GLU A 29 -38.91 -17.83 -12.41
C GLU A 29 -38.04 -17.24 -13.53
N ALA A 30 -36.86 -16.75 -13.16
CA ALA A 30 -35.81 -16.37 -14.08
C ALA A 30 -35.37 -17.60 -14.87
N ARG A 31 -35.83 -17.70 -16.12
CA ARG A 31 -35.39 -18.70 -17.10
C ARG A 31 -33.88 -18.56 -17.34
N ARG A 32 -33.08 -19.39 -16.66
CA ARG A 32 -31.72 -19.74 -17.12
C ARG A 32 -31.87 -20.48 -18.46
N LYS A 33 -31.66 -19.78 -19.57
CA LYS A 33 -31.46 -20.42 -20.88
C LYS A 33 -30.05 -21.03 -20.88
N PRO A 34 -29.90 -22.34 -21.12
CA PRO A 34 -28.59 -22.93 -21.31
C PRO A 34 -28.03 -22.45 -22.65
N GLY A 35 -26.88 -21.78 -22.60
CA GLY A 35 -26.11 -21.38 -23.78
C GLY A 35 -25.73 -22.62 -24.58
N ASN A 36 -26.06 -22.60 -25.88
CA ASN A 36 -25.72 -23.65 -26.83
C ASN A 36 -24.20 -23.84 -26.89
N GLY A 37 -23.72 -24.95 -26.34
CA GLY A 37 -22.37 -25.45 -26.57
C GLY A 37 -22.18 -25.76 -28.06
N ARG A 38 -21.63 -24.79 -28.81
CA ARG A 38 -21.27 -24.99 -30.21
C ARG A 38 -19.93 -25.71 -30.24
N ARG A 39 -20.05 -27.04 -30.28
CA ARG A 39 -19.02 -28.02 -30.61
C ARG A 39 -18.17 -27.53 -31.79
N THR A 40 -16.98 -27.00 -31.52
CA THR A 40 -15.98 -26.70 -32.54
C THR A 40 -15.38 -28.01 -33.01
N SER A 41 -15.83 -28.45 -34.19
CA SER A 41 -15.29 -29.59 -34.90
C SER A 41 -13.85 -29.30 -35.31
N VAL A 42 -12.93 -30.14 -34.84
CA VAL A 42 -11.53 -30.23 -35.25
C VAL A 42 -11.47 -30.50 -36.76
N SER A 43 -11.27 -29.46 -37.57
CA SER A 43 -10.96 -29.61 -38.99
C SER A 43 -9.47 -29.85 -39.15
N LYS A 44 -9.13 -31.09 -39.52
CA LYS A 44 -7.81 -31.50 -40.02
C LYS A 44 -7.42 -30.60 -41.20
N VAL A 45 -6.53 -29.64 -40.99
CA VAL A 45 -5.82 -28.97 -42.08
C VAL A 45 -4.57 -29.78 -42.40
N GLY A 46 -4.49 -30.18 -43.66
CA GLY A 46 -3.54 -31.14 -44.17
C GLY A 46 -2.08 -30.67 -44.07
N SER A 47 -1.25 -31.67 -43.81
CA SER A 47 0.17 -31.76 -44.12
C SER A 47 0.52 -31.10 -45.46
N THR A 48 1.33 -30.05 -45.43
CA THR A 48 2.11 -29.60 -46.58
C THR A 48 3.60 -29.69 -46.24
N SER A 49 4.21 -30.74 -46.80
CA SER A 49 5.56 -30.77 -47.38
C SER A 49 6.65 -29.89 -46.75
N THR A 50 7.50 -30.60 -45.99
CA THR A 50 8.95 -30.43 -45.82
C THR A 50 9.65 -29.75 -47.00
N SER A 51 10.24 -28.57 -46.76
CA SER A 51 11.41 -28.10 -47.50
C SER A 51 12.59 -27.96 -46.53
N THR A 52 13.44 -28.97 -46.59
CA THR A 52 14.78 -29.04 -46.00
C THR A 52 15.62 -27.83 -46.43
N THR A 53 15.94 -26.93 -45.49
CA THR A 53 17.06 -26.00 -45.66
C THR A 53 18.17 -26.45 -44.72
N THR A 54 19.19 -27.04 -45.34
CA THR A 54 20.43 -27.46 -44.71
C THR A 54 21.24 -26.22 -44.38
N THR A 55 21.24 -25.78 -43.12
CA THR A 55 22.17 -24.72 -42.67
C THR A 55 23.27 -25.37 -41.86
N THR A 56 24.47 -25.34 -42.45
CA THR A 56 25.72 -25.91 -41.97
C THR A 56 26.07 -25.36 -40.59
N THR A 57 26.21 -26.28 -39.64
CA THR A 57 26.77 -26.05 -38.30
C THR A 57 28.19 -25.52 -38.42
N THR A 58 28.39 -24.24 -38.13
CA THR A 58 29.72 -23.69 -37.84
C THR A 58 29.84 -23.55 -36.34
N THR A 59 30.53 -24.52 -35.74
CA THR A 59 30.99 -24.50 -34.36
C THR A 59 31.96 -23.33 -34.19
N LEU A 60 31.50 -22.23 -33.62
CA LEU A 60 32.38 -21.20 -33.08
C LEU A 60 32.57 -21.48 -31.60
N SER A 61 33.80 -21.87 -31.29
CA SER A 61 34.36 -22.07 -29.97
C SER A 61 34.14 -20.86 -29.08
N ALA A 62 33.73 -21.15 -27.85
CA ALA A 62 33.64 -20.21 -26.75
C ALA A 62 35.02 -19.60 -26.46
N ASP A 63 35.17 -18.31 -26.76
CA ASP A 63 36.19 -17.49 -26.14
C ASP A 63 35.52 -16.62 -25.07
N SER A 64 36.17 -16.65 -23.92
CA SER A 64 35.84 -16.11 -22.61
C SER A 64 35.60 -14.61 -22.54
N ASN A 65 34.71 -14.22 -21.61
CA ASN A 65 34.74 -13.02 -20.77
C ASN A 65 35.10 -11.70 -21.47
N GLY A 66 34.08 -11.01 -21.98
CA GLY A 66 34.11 -9.57 -22.21
C GLY A 66 32.74 -8.99 -21.92
N ALA A 67 32.63 -8.21 -20.84
CA ALA A 67 31.43 -7.42 -20.55
C ALA A 67 31.12 -6.55 -21.77
N ALA A 68 29.90 -6.68 -22.31
CA ALA A 68 29.45 -5.94 -23.47
C ALA A 68 29.29 -4.46 -23.10
N VAL A 69 30.35 -3.67 -23.28
CA VAL A 69 30.25 -2.21 -23.23
C VAL A 69 29.47 -1.79 -24.49
N GLY A 70 28.16 -1.65 -24.33
CA GLY A 70 27.24 -1.12 -25.35
C GLY A 70 27.48 0.36 -25.61
N THR A 71 28.69 0.73 -26.05
CA THR A 71 28.90 1.99 -26.76
C THR A 71 28.44 1.78 -28.19
N VAL A 72 27.55 2.65 -28.67
CA VAL A 72 27.14 2.73 -30.08
C VAL A 72 28.38 2.50 -30.96
N THR A 73 28.29 1.45 -31.77
CA THR A 73 29.35 0.98 -32.64
C THR A 73 29.91 2.12 -33.48
N ARG A 74 31.25 2.24 -33.46
CA ARG A 74 31.99 3.08 -34.41
C ARG A 74 31.50 2.77 -35.82
N PRO A 75 31.05 3.76 -36.62
CA PRO A 75 31.18 3.65 -38.05
C PRO A 75 32.68 3.54 -38.37
N ASP A 76 33.06 2.67 -39.29
CA ASP A 76 34.43 2.55 -39.81
C ASP A 76 34.87 3.87 -40.46
N VAL A 77 35.37 4.81 -39.66
CA VAL A 77 35.78 6.12 -40.14
C VAL A 77 37.23 6.06 -40.58
N HIS A 78 37.43 6.00 -41.89
CA HIS A 78 38.70 6.30 -42.54
C HIS A 78 39.22 7.67 -42.09
N VAL A 79 40.55 7.78 -41.93
CA VAL A 79 41.30 8.92 -41.36
C VAL A 79 40.99 10.28 -42.03
N GLN A 80 40.31 10.31 -43.17
CA GLN A 80 39.88 11.53 -43.85
C GLN A 80 38.54 12.12 -43.36
N ASP A 81 37.73 11.42 -42.57
CA ASP A 81 36.35 11.89 -42.26
C ASP A 81 36.23 12.74 -40.99
N ARG A 82 37.33 13.01 -40.27
CA ARG A 82 37.31 13.83 -39.04
C ARG A 82 36.85 15.27 -39.24
N THR A 83 36.71 15.73 -40.49
CA THR A 83 36.29 17.10 -40.82
C THR A 83 34.81 17.24 -41.17
N HIS A 84 34.05 16.16 -41.33
CA HIS A 84 32.63 16.25 -41.65
C HIS A 84 31.77 16.42 -40.39
N ALA A 85 30.90 17.43 -40.39
CA ALA A 85 29.85 17.57 -39.39
C ALA A 85 28.65 16.75 -39.83
N THR A 86 28.14 15.91 -38.93
CA THR A 86 26.94 15.11 -39.13
C THR A 86 25.73 15.95 -38.74
N GLU A 87 24.70 15.94 -39.58
CA GLU A 87 23.42 16.53 -39.20
C GLU A 87 22.65 15.54 -38.34
N MET A 88 22.26 15.98 -37.15
CA MET A 88 21.53 15.16 -36.18
C MET A 88 20.18 15.78 -35.90
N LYS A 89 19.18 14.96 -35.60
CA LYS A 89 17.86 15.38 -35.16
C LYS A 89 17.63 14.93 -33.72
N ALA A 90 16.86 15.74 -33.00
CA ALA A 90 16.25 15.32 -31.75
C ALA A 90 14.72 15.45 -31.85
N THR A 91 13.99 14.40 -31.51
CA THR A 91 12.55 14.44 -31.27
C THR A 91 12.31 14.52 -29.77
N VAL A 92 11.28 15.26 -29.35
CA VAL A 92 10.92 15.45 -27.94
C VAL A 92 9.40 15.37 -27.81
N THR A 93 8.90 14.47 -26.99
CA THR A 93 7.47 14.46 -26.62
C THR A 93 7.22 15.31 -25.40
N VAL A 94 6.23 16.20 -25.47
CA VAL A 94 5.89 17.15 -24.41
C VAL A 94 4.39 17.10 -24.13
N HIS A 95 4.04 16.98 -22.86
CA HIS A 95 2.69 17.19 -22.36
C HIS A 95 2.63 18.54 -21.65
N MET A 96 1.87 19.48 -22.22
CA MET A 96 1.63 20.79 -21.61
C MET A 96 0.56 20.65 -20.53
N SER A 97 0.84 21.13 -19.31
CA SER A 97 -0.14 21.03 -18.22
C SER A 97 -1.46 21.71 -18.59
N LYS A 98 -2.60 21.19 -18.14
CA LYS A 98 -3.92 21.80 -18.45
C LYS A 98 -4.09 23.23 -17.92
N ALA A 99 -3.23 23.66 -16.98
CA ALA A 99 -3.19 25.04 -16.50
C ALA A 99 -2.72 26.04 -17.58
N ALA A 100 -2.08 25.54 -18.65
CA ALA A 100 -1.78 26.25 -19.89
C ALA A 100 -3.07 26.52 -20.69
N GLY A 101 -3.90 27.44 -20.22
CA GLY A 101 -5.16 27.79 -20.90
C GLY A 101 -4.95 28.34 -22.32
N VAL A 102 -6.04 28.76 -22.98
CA VAL A 102 -6.09 29.33 -24.35
C VAL A 102 -5.06 30.45 -24.62
N ARG A 103 -4.54 31.09 -23.56
CA ARG A 103 -3.49 32.11 -23.64
C ARG A 103 -2.17 31.54 -24.19
N ASP A 104 -1.89 30.25 -24.00
CA ASP A 104 -0.63 29.61 -24.38
C ASP A 104 -0.59 29.30 -25.87
N PHE A 105 -1.71 28.92 -26.48
CA PHE A 105 -1.82 28.78 -27.94
C PHE A 105 -1.39 30.05 -28.68
N LEU A 106 -1.65 31.23 -28.09
CA LEU A 106 -1.20 32.52 -28.61
C LEU A 106 0.30 32.76 -28.41
N TYR A 107 0.87 32.33 -27.27
CA TYR A 107 2.31 32.39 -27.02
C TYR A 107 3.08 31.42 -27.94
N ASP A 108 2.59 30.19 -28.13
CA ASP A 108 3.15 29.19 -29.06
C ASP A 108 3.20 29.71 -30.50
N LEU A 109 2.17 30.45 -30.92
CA LEU A 109 2.12 31.04 -32.25
C LEU A 109 3.22 32.10 -32.47
N ILE A 110 3.63 32.80 -31.41
CA ILE A 110 4.51 33.98 -31.46
C ILE A 110 5.98 33.62 -31.21
N LEU A 111 6.28 32.78 -30.21
CA LEU A 111 7.63 32.41 -29.80
C LEU A 111 7.90 30.93 -30.12
N LYS A 112 8.12 30.62 -31.40
CA LYS A 112 8.27 29.24 -31.95
C LYS A 112 9.42 28.38 -31.36
N THR A 113 10.13 28.85 -30.35
CA THR A 113 11.35 28.23 -29.80
C THR A 113 11.47 28.54 -28.31
N TRP A 114 10.75 27.81 -27.46
CA TRP A 114 10.80 27.98 -26.01
C TRP A 114 11.53 26.84 -25.29
N LEU A 115 11.54 25.63 -25.84
CA LEU A 115 12.32 24.51 -25.31
C LEU A 115 13.65 24.41 -26.04
N HIS A 116 14.71 24.37 -25.25
CA HIS A 116 16.06 24.17 -25.77
C HIS A 116 16.58 22.83 -25.26
N VAL A 117 17.15 22.06 -26.18
CA VAL A 117 17.86 20.82 -25.91
C VAL A 117 19.33 21.04 -26.22
N ASP A 118 20.18 20.76 -25.25
CA ASP A 118 21.63 20.80 -25.40
C ASP A 118 22.17 19.38 -25.41
N LEU A 119 22.88 19.03 -26.48
CA LEU A 119 23.55 17.75 -26.60
C LEU A 119 24.88 17.82 -25.85
N VAL A 120 25.15 16.83 -24.99
CA VAL A 120 26.40 16.71 -24.23
C VAL A 120 27.15 15.46 -24.68
N SER A 121 28.46 15.58 -24.89
CA SER A 121 29.30 14.47 -25.30
C SER A 121 29.57 13.50 -24.15
N SER A 122 29.63 12.20 -24.46
CA SER A 122 30.10 11.16 -23.53
C SER A 122 31.61 11.18 -23.32
N GLU A 123 32.36 11.90 -24.15
CA GLU A 123 33.82 11.95 -24.16
C GLU A 123 34.35 13.33 -23.76
N LEU A 124 35.51 13.34 -23.10
CA LEU A 124 36.28 14.57 -22.89
C LEU A 124 36.95 15.01 -24.20
N ASP A 125 37.23 16.30 -24.33
CA ASP A 125 38.08 16.79 -25.40
C ASP A 125 39.51 16.23 -25.20
N PRO A 126 40.08 15.50 -26.17
CA PRO A 126 41.37 14.85 -26.01
C PRO A 126 42.54 15.83 -25.94
N GLN A 127 42.37 17.09 -26.36
CA GLN A 127 43.41 18.12 -26.30
C GLN A 127 43.42 18.85 -24.96
N THR A 128 42.24 19.19 -24.43
CA THR A 128 42.14 19.96 -23.18
C THR A 128 41.95 19.07 -21.95
N GLY A 129 41.46 17.83 -22.13
CA GLY A 129 41.04 16.94 -21.06
C GLY A 129 39.77 17.41 -20.35
N GLN A 130 39.02 18.36 -20.92
CA GLN A 130 37.81 18.95 -20.33
C GLN A 130 36.53 18.48 -21.03
N GLU A 131 35.38 18.66 -20.38
CA GLU A 131 34.06 18.45 -20.99
C GLU A 131 33.93 19.32 -22.25
N ARG A 132 33.39 18.75 -23.33
CA ARG A 132 33.13 19.50 -24.58
C ARG A 132 32.00 20.50 -24.37
N GLU A 133 32.07 21.64 -25.04
CA GLU A 133 30.96 22.60 -25.06
C GLU A 133 29.68 21.93 -25.63
N PRO A 134 28.54 21.99 -24.92
CA PRO A 134 27.29 21.42 -25.42
C PRO A 134 26.81 22.08 -26.72
N ILE A 135 26.12 21.30 -27.57
CA ILE A 135 25.54 21.80 -28.81
C ILE A 135 24.05 22.04 -28.58
N SER A 136 23.67 23.32 -28.49
CA SER A 136 22.29 23.75 -28.26
C SER A 136 21.44 23.74 -29.54
N GLY A 137 20.20 23.30 -29.41
CA GLY A 137 19.18 23.34 -30.45
C GLY A 137 17.83 23.70 -29.87
N ALA A 138 17.19 24.72 -30.46
CA ALA A 138 15.82 25.04 -30.12
C ALA A 138 14.87 24.10 -30.86
N VAL A 139 13.97 23.44 -30.12
CA VAL A 139 12.97 22.56 -30.72
C VAL A 139 11.81 23.38 -31.29
N LYS A 140 11.16 22.81 -32.30
CA LYS A 140 9.98 23.37 -32.95
C LYS A 140 8.90 22.31 -32.99
N HIS A 141 7.66 22.69 -32.70
CA HIS A 141 6.52 21.79 -32.80
C HIS A 141 6.45 21.16 -34.20
N SER A 142 6.48 19.82 -34.27
CA SER A 142 6.43 19.05 -35.53
C SER A 142 5.10 18.34 -35.74
N GLY A 143 4.34 18.05 -34.68
CA GLY A 143 3.02 17.44 -34.76
C GLY A 143 2.47 17.03 -33.41
N ARG A 144 1.31 16.39 -33.41
CA ARG A 144 0.69 15.81 -32.22
C ARG A 144 0.90 14.30 -32.22
N VAL A 145 1.32 13.74 -31.10
CA VAL A 145 1.50 12.28 -30.93
C VAL A 145 0.15 11.63 -30.68
N ASP A 146 -0.56 12.11 -29.66
CA ASP A 146 -1.88 11.64 -29.26
C ASP A 146 -2.67 12.77 -28.57
N ASP A 147 -3.75 12.42 -27.87
CA ASP A 147 -4.59 13.44 -27.25
C ASP A 147 -3.91 14.24 -26.11
N GLU A 148 -2.86 13.71 -25.51
CA GLU A 148 -2.16 14.28 -24.37
C GLU A 148 -0.76 14.80 -24.74
N TRP A 149 -0.11 14.24 -25.75
CA TRP A 149 1.30 14.51 -26.08
C TRP A 149 1.49 15.17 -27.44
N ASP A 150 2.32 16.22 -27.47
CA ASP A 150 2.79 16.88 -28.68
C ASP A 150 4.26 16.52 -28.96
N MET A 151 4.63 16.48 -30.24
CA MET A 151 5.97 16.18 -30.72
C MET A 151 6.67 17.47 -31.17
N TYR A 152 7.92 17.61 -30.75
CA TYR A 152 8.81 18.71 -31.11
C TYR A 152 10.11 18.17 -31.70
N GLU A 153 10.71 18.93 -32.62
CA GLU A 153 11.94 18.56 -33.31
C GLU A 153 12.99 19.67 -33.29
N ALA A 154 14.25 19.30 -33.04
CA ALA A 154 15.42 20.14 -33.26
C ALA A 154 16.38 19.48 -34.25
N THR A 155 17.18 20.30 -34.93
CA THR A 155 18.25 19.84 -35.84
C THR A 155 19.58 20.48 -35.43
N PHE A 156 20.63 19.68 -35.42
CA PHE A 156 21.96 20.03 -34.92
C PHE A 156 22.99 19.74 -36.01
N LYS A 157 24.06 20.54 -36.06
CA LYS A 157 25.27 20.21 -36.83
C LYS A 157 26.35 19.79 -35.84
N VAL A 158 26.56 18.49 -35.71
CA VAL A 158 27.46 17.91 -34.72
C VAL A 158 28.77 17.53 -35.42
N PRO A 159 29.91 18.17 -35.08
CA PRO A 159 31.19 17.79 -35.68
C PRO A 159 31.54 16.34 -35.30
N ALA A 160 32.15 15.58 -36.20
CA ALA A 160 32.59 14.20 -35.90
C ALA A 160 33.49 14.12 -34.65
N SER A 161 34.22 15.20 -34.34
CA SER A 161 35.03 15.31 -33.12
C SER A 161 34.20 15.34 -31.84
N PHE A 162 32.89 15.60 -31.88
CA PHE A 162 32.03 15.66 -30.69
C PHE A 162 31.90 14.31 -30.00
N GLY A 163 32.01 13.20 -30.74
CA GLY A 163 31.82 11.85 -30.20
C GLY A 163 30.35 11.52 -29.91
N PRO A 164 30.07 10.40 -29.23
CA PRO A 164 28.71 9.96 -28.91
C PRO A 164 28.01 10.90 -27.94
N ILE A 165 26.67 10.93 -27.98
CA ILE A 165 25.86 11.71 -27.03
C ILE A 165 25.81 10.96 -25.70
N GLY A 166 26.24 11.62 -24.62
CA GLY A 166 26.27 11.06 -23.26
C GLY A 166 25.16 11.56 -22.35
N ALA A 167 24.59 12.74 -22.63
CA ALA A 167 23.46 13.32 -21.89
C ALA A 167 22.76 14.37 -22.75
N VAL A 168 21.54 14.74 -22.36
CA VAL A 168 20.87 15.95 -22.84
C VAL A 168 20.59 16.88 -21.66
N GLN A 169 20.73 18.17 -21.88
CA GLN A 169 20.24 19.18 -20.94
C GLN A 169 19.06 19.92 -21.56
N VAL A 170 18.01 20.13 -20.78
CA VAL A 170 16.79 20.75 -21.25
C VAL A 170 16.51 22.02 -20.47
N THR A 171 16.16 23.09 -21.19
CA THR A 171 15.77 24.38 -20.60
C THR A 171 14.43 24.80 -21.15
N ASN A 172 13.48 25.05 -20.25
CA ASN A 172 12.16 25.57 -20.57
C ASN A 172 12.17 27.11 -20.44
N TYR A 173 12.16 27.83 -21.57
CA TYR A 173 11.97 29.29 -21.60
C TYR A 173 10.49 29.69 -21.74
N HIS A 174 9.57 28.72 -21.73
CA HIS A 174 8.15 28.97 -21.64
C HIS A 174 7.79 29.47 -20.22
N HIS A 175 6.63 30.08 -20.10
CA HIS A 175 6.17 30.68 -18.83
C HIS A 175 5.38 29.70 -17.96
N SER A 176 5.03 28.52 -18.48
CA SER A 176 4.36 27.43 -17.79
C SER A 176 5.25 26.18 -17.72
N GLU A 177 5.01 25.35 -16.71
CA GLU A 177 5.62 24.02 -16.58
C GLU A 177 5.09 23.06 -17.65
N MET A 178 5.87 22.02 -17.92
CA MET A 178 5.54 20.96 -18.87
C MET A 178 6.13 19.64 -18.41
N LEU A 179 5.51 18.54 -18.81
CA LEU A 179 6.00 17.20 -18.58
C LEU A 179 6.72 16.73 -19.84
N LEU A 180 8.01 16.39 -19.73
CA LEU A 180 8.76 15.76 -20.82
C LEU A 180 8.56 14.26 -20.82
N GLY A 181 8.32 13.70 -22.00
CA GLY A 181 8.26 12.27 -22.23
C GLY A 181 9.63 11.74 -22.64
N ASP A 182 9.75 11.29 -23.88
CA ASP A 182 10.98 10.77 -24.44
C ASP A 182 11.69 11.82 -25.31
N ILE A 183 13.01 11.85 -25.21
CA ILE A 183 13.87 12.54 -26.16
C ILE A 183 14.64 11.48 -26.93
N GLU A 184 14.62 11.54 -28.25
CA GLU A 184 15.40 10.64 -29.10
C GLU A 184 16.34 11.43 -29.99
N VAL A 185 17.64 11.09 -29.98
CA VAL A 185 18.66 11.79 -30.77
C VAL A 185 19.30 10.82 -31.77
N PHE A 186 19.26 11.16 -33.05
CA PHE A 186 19.73 10.30 -34.15
C PHE A 186 20.27 11.08 -35.35
N PRO A 187 21.12 10.48 -36.20
CA PRO A 187 21.55 11.09 -37.47
C PRO A 187 20.35 11.29 -38.39
N THR A 188 20.28 12.41 -39.11
CA THR A 188 19.17 12.66 -40.05
C THR A 188 19.03 11.49 -41.04
N GLY A 189 17.87 10.83 -41.02
CA GLY A 189 17.57 9.67 -41.87
C GLY A 189 17.97 8.31 -41.29
N GLN A 190 18.38 8.23 -40.02
CA GLN A 190 18.76 6.99 -39.31
C GLN A 190 18.06 6.86 -37.95
N GLU A 191 16.74 7.00 -37.93
CA GLU A 191 15.88 6.93 -36.72
C GLU A 191 16.10 5.64 -35.90
N GLU A 192 16.38 4.52 -36.57
CA GLU A 192 16.66 3.22 -35.93
C GLU A 192 17.93 3.23 -35.03
N SER A 193 18.81 4.22 -35.19
CA SER A 193 20.04 4.37 -34.41
C SER A 193 19.89 5.34 -33.23
N ALA A 194 18.66 5.70 -32.85
CA ALA A 194 18.39 6.69 -31.84
C ALA A 194 18.93 6.35 -30.45
N VAL A 195 19.52 7.37 -29.83
CA VAL A 195 19.79 7.37 -28.39
C VAL A 195 18.56 7.93 -27.70
N THR A 196 17.83 7.06 -27.00
CA THR A 196 16.62 7.39 -26.23
C THR A 196 16.97 7.86 -24.82
N PHE A 197 16.35 8.95 -24.38
CA PHE A 197 16.38 9.50 -23.04
C PHE A 197 14.95 9.46 -22.48
N HIS A 198 14.71 8.55 -21.54
CA HIS A 198 13.42 8.44 -20.88
C HIS A 198 13.35 9.48 -19.75
N CYS A 199 12.64 10.57 -19.97
CA CYS A 199 12.67 11.71 -19.05
C CYS A 199 11.57 11.59 -17.98
N LYS A 200 10.31 11.43 -18.42
CA LYS A 200 9.09 11.37 -17.57
C LYS A 200 9.14 12.35 -16.39
N SER A 201 9.43 13.61 -16.68
CA SER A 201 9.73 14.58 -15.64
C SER A 201 9.26 15.99 -15.97
N TRP A 202 8.84 16.70 -14.93
CA TRP A 202 8.38 18.08 -15.02
C TRP A 202 9.56 19.06 -15.15
N ILE A 203 9.41 20.01 -16.07
CA ILE A 203 10.38 21.07 -16.33
C ILE A 203 9.70 22.41 -16.08
N ASP A 204 10.05 23.01 -14.95
CA ASP A 204 9.63 24.36 -14.64
C ASP A 204 10.25 25.40 -15.57
N PRO A 205 9.58 26.56 -15.72
CA PRO A 205 10.17 27.72 -16.37
C PRO A 205 11.56 28.06 -15.81
N SER A 206 12.48 28.40 -16.70
CA SER A 206 13.88 28.76 -16.38
C SER A 206 14.07 29.95 -15.43
N HIS A 207 13.01 30.73 -15.16
CA HIS A 207 13.05 31.78 -14.13
C HIS A 207 12.79 31.25 -12.72
N CYS A 208 12.23 30.03 -12.58
CA CYS A 208 12.05 29.34 -11.31
C CYS A 208 13.34 28.66 -10.85
N THR A 209 14.06 28.01 -11.78
CA THR A 209 15.34 27.35 -11.51
C THR A 209 16.40 27.75 -12.54
N PRO A 210 17.60 28.18 -12.11
CA PRO A 210 18.69 28.50 -13.03
C PRO A 210 19.36 27.26 -13.63
N ASP A 211 19.16 26.09 -13.02
CA ASP A 211 19.82 24.85 -13.41
C ASP A 211 19.08 24.19 -14.58
N LYS A 212 19.83 23.76 -15.60
CA LYS A 212 19.28 22.98 -16.72
C LYS A 212 18.97 21.56 -16.24
N ARG A 213 17.81 21.03 -16.63
CA ARG A 213 17.43 19.64 -16.31
C ARG A 213 18.27 18.68 -17.13
N VAL A 214 18.95 17.75 -16.48
CA VAL A 214 19.82 16.77 -17.15
C VAL A 214 19.10 15.43 -17.26
N PHE A 215 19.20 14.80 -18.42
CA PHE A 215 18.74 13.44 -18.66
C PHE A 215 19.85 12.60 -19.26
N PHE A 216 19.92 11.35 -18.83
CA PHE A 216 20.90 10.38 -19.28
C PHE A 216 20.25 9.35 -20.20
N PRO A 217 21.02 8.70 -21.10
CA PRO A 217 20.49 7.68 -21.97
C PRO A 217 19.83 6.55 -21.17
N ALA A 218 18.88 5.84 -21.78
CA ALA A 218 18.28 4.61 -21.25
C ALA A 218 19.29 3.45 -21.23
N HIS A 219 20.32 3.58 -20.41
CA HIS A 219 21.37 2.62 -20.15
C HIS A 219 21.85 2.75 -18.70
N SER A 220 22.29 1.64 -18.12
CA SER A 220 22.77 1.59 -16.74
C SER A 220 24.30 1.67 -16.71
N TYR A 221 24.85 2.52 -15.84
CA TYR A 221 26.27 2.62 -15.57
C TYR A 221 26.52 2.65 -14.06
N LEU A 222 27.38 1.75 -13.58
CA LEU A 222 28.01 1.92 -12.28
C LEU A 222 28.83 3.23 -12.24
N PRO A 223 29.07 3.82 -11.06
CA PRO A 223 29.87 5.06 -10.97
C PRO A 223 31.22 4.95 -11.69
N SER A 224 31.92 3.82 -11.53
CA SER A 224 33.22 3.51 -12.16
C SER A 224 33.16 3.39 -13.69
N GLN A 225 31.99 3.10 -14.25
CA GLN A 225 31.73 2.92 -15.68
C GLN A 225 31.17 4.19 -16.35
N THR A 226 30.92 5.25 -15.58
CA THR A 226 30.35 6.50 -16.10
C THR A 226 31.23 7.08 -17.22
N PRO A 227 30.68 7.38 -18.41
CA PRO A 227 31.44 8.03 -19.46
C PRO A 227 32.05 9.35 -18.99
N LYS A 228 33.34 9.55 -19.27
CA LYS A 228 34.13 10.65 -18.67
C LYS A 228 33.60 12.05 -19.01
N GLY A 229 32.94 12.22 -20.15
CA GLY A 229 32.34 13.50 -20.57
C GLY A 229 31.11 13.90 -19.76
N VAL A 230 30.48 12.99 -19.02
CA VAL A 230 29.26 13.26 -18.23
C VAL A 230 29.43 12.99 -16.73
N GLU A 231 30.63 12.61 -16.28
CA GLU A 231 30.91 12.35 -14.86
C GLU A 231 30.63 13.58 -13.98
N GLY A 232 30.92 14.79 -14.47
CA GLY A 232 30.61 16.03 -13.76
C GLY A 232 29.10 16.31 -13.70
N LEU A 233 28.33 15.94 -14.73
CA LEU A 233 26.86 16.06 -14.71
C LEU A 233 26.23 15.06 -13.74
N ARG A 234 26.71 13.81 -13.72
CA ARG A 234 26.27 12.77 -12.77
C ARG A 234 26.35 13.28 -11.32
N LYS A 235 27.49 13.87 -10.94
CA LYS A 235 27.74 14.39 -9.59
C LYS A 235 26.89 15.64 -9.29
N ARG A 236 26.84 16.60 -10.22
CA ARG A 236 26.05 17.83 -10.06
C ARG A 236 24.56 17.55 -9.88
N GLU A 237 24.01 16.58 -10.62
CA GLU A 237 22.60 16.22 -10.48
C GLU A 237 22.28 15.70 -9.07
N LEU A 238 23.12 14.83 -8.51
CA LEU A 238 22.96 14.37 -7.12
C LEU A 238 23.11 15.50 -6.11
N GLU A 239 24.00 16.47 -6.33
CA GLU A 239 24.13 17.66 -5.49
C GLU A 239 22.86 18.53 -5.52
N ILE A 240 22.25 18.72 -6.69
CA ILE A 240 20.98 19.45 -6.85
C ILE A 240 19.86 18.75 -6.08
N LEU A 241 19.74 17.43 -6.23
CA LEU A 241 18.71 16.63 -5.54
C LEU A 241 18.91 16.60 -4.02
N ARG A 242 20.15 16.68 -3.52
CA ARG A 242 20.43 16.78 -2.08
C ARG A 242 20.07 18.14 -1.49
N GLY A 243 20.20 19.20 -2.30
CA GLY A 243 20.04 20.58 -1.85
C GLY A 243 21.02 20.96 -0.72
N THR A 244 20.67 22.01 0.02
CA THR A 244 21.55 22.61 1.06
C THR A 244 21.13 22.30 2.49
N GLY A 245 20.05 21.54 2.70
CA GLY A 245 19.46 21.30 4.03
C GLY A 245 18.73 22.51 4.63
N CYS A 246 18.66 23.63 3.91
CA CYS A 246 18.14 24.91 4.41
C CYS A 246 16.92 25.38 3.62
N GLY A 247 16.19 26.38 4.16
CA GLY A 247 15.08 27.05 3.48
C GLY A 247 13.77 26.25 3.48
N GLU A 248 12.69 26.94 3.13
CA GLU A 248 11.36 26.36 2.89
C GLU A 248 11.26 25.92 1.43
N ARG A 249 10.77 24.71 1.20
CA ARG A 249 10.65 24.10 -0.13
C ARG A 249 9.53 24.76 -0.94
N LYS A 250 9.76 24.92 -2.25
CA LYS A 250 8.82 25.43 -3.25
C LYS A 250 8.36 24.31 -4.15
N GLU A 251 7.21 24.48 -4.78
CA GLU A 251 6.55 23.46 -5.60
C GLU A 251 7.42 22.94 -6.76
N HIS A 252 8.27 23.80 -7.32
CA HIS A 252 9.25 23.48 -8.38
C HIS A 252 10.58 22.92 -7.85
N ASP A 253 10.79 22.87 -6.53
CA ASP A 253 12.02 22.31 -5.98
C ASP A 253 12.04 20.80 -6.20
N ARG A 254 13.22 20.26 -6.49
CA ARG A 254 13.47 18.82 -6.66
C ARG A 254 14.31 18.23 -5.51
N ILE A 255 14.24 18.85 -4.34
CA ILE A 255 15.17 18.59 -3.24
C ILE A 255 14.59 17.49 -2.35
N TYR A 256 15.30 16.39 -2.25
CA TYR A 256 15.04 15.30 -1.34
C TYR A 256 15.82 15.54 -0.04
N ASP A 257 15.11 15.68 1.07
CA ASP A 257 15.71 16.04 2.35
C ASP A 257 14.87 15.48 3.52
N TYR A 258 15.48 15.37 4.70
CA TYR A 258 14.91 14.66 5.84
C TYR A 258 14.40 15.61 6.92
N ASP A 259 13.24 15.27 7.51
CA ASP A 259 12.78 15.85 8.77
C ASP A 259 12.13 14.80 9.65
N VAL A 260 11.94 15.15 10.91
CA VAL A 260 11.12 14.41 11.87
C VAL A 260 9.62 14.69 11.61
N TYR A 261 8.74 13.85 12.13
CA TYR A 261 7.30 14.10 12.11
C TYR A 261 6.94 15.13 13.18
N ASN A 262 7.04 16.41 12.81
CA ASN A 262 6.70 17.57 13.62
C ASN A 262 5.55 18.39 13.01
N ASP A 263 4.84 17.86 12.00
CA ASP A 263 3.77 18.54 11.29
C ASP A 263 2.40 17.86 11.41
N LEU A 264 2.24 17.01 12.44
CA LEU A 264 0.99 16.29 12.72
C LEU A 264 -0.05 17.16 13.45
N GLY A 265 0.37 18.16 14.22
CA GLY A 265 -0.50 19.05 14.98
C GLY A 265 -0.82 20.36 14.26
N ASN A 266 -1.74 21.15 14.83
CA ASN A 266 -1.89 22.57 14.55
C ASN A 266 -1.96 23.37 15.86
N PRO A 267 -0.82 23.59 16.55
CA PRO A 267 -0.82 24.30 17.84
C PRO A 267 -1.27 25.75 17.70
N ASP A 268 -1.04 26.38 16.54
CA ASP A 268 -1.36 27.78 16.29
C ASP A 268 -2.84 28.07 16.04
N ASP A 269 -3.69 27.05 15.82
CA ASP A 269 -5.13 27.22 15.70
C ASP A 269 -5.70 27.93 16.94
N ASP A 270 -6.40 29.05 16.74
CA ASP A 270 -7.00 29.83 17.83
C ASP A 270 -8.30 29.22 18.35
N ASN A 271 -9.00 28.45 17.52
CA ASN A 271 -10.28 27.84 17.88
C ASN A 271 -10.09 26.45 18.50
N ASN A 272 -9.17 25.65 17.96
CA ASN A 272 -8.93 24.28 18.40
C ASN A 272 -7.44 23.89 18.27
N PRO A 273 -6.56 24.44 19.14
CA PRO A 273 -5.13 24.14 19.11
C PRO A 273 -4.89 22.66 19.37
N THR A 274 -4.13 22.00 18.49
CA THR A 274 -3.80 20.57 18.61
C THR A 274 -2.29 20.38 18.60
N THR A 275 -1.74 19.89 19.71
CA THR A 275 -0.33 19.52 19.81
C THR A 275 -0.18 18.01 19.73
N ARG A 276 0.84 17.54 19.02
CA ARG A 276 1.26 16.13 18.97
C ARG A 276 2.76 16.05 19.28
N PRO A 277 3.24 14.97 19.89
CA PRO A 277 4.67 14.78 20.08
C PRO A 277 5.38 14.76 18.72
N VAL A 278 6.59 15.30 18.70
CA VAL A 278 7.48 15.16 17.54
C VAL A 278 7.98 13.72 17.50
N LEU A 279 7.79 13.02 16.37
CA LEU A 279 8.31 11.67 16.18
C LEU A 279 9.58 11.68 15.35
N GLY A 280 10.62 11.10 15.93
CA GLY A 280 12.00 11.12 15.48
C GLY A 280 12.88 11.70 16.59
N GLY A 281 13.74 10.85 17.16
CA GLY A 281 14.58 11.16 18.31
C GLY A 281 14.43 10.12 19.42
N LYS A 282 15.04 10.41 20.59
CA LYS A 282 15.16 9.41 21.67
C LYS A 282 13.85 9.08 22.40
N GLU A 283 12.95 10.06 22.54
CA GLU A 283 11.71 9.87 23.31
C GLU A 283 10.60 9.21 22.47
N HIS A 284 10.57 9.52 21.18
CA HIS A 284 9.64 8.95 20.21
C HIS A 284 10.40 8.54 18.94
N PRO A 285 11.14 7.41 18.93
CA PRO A 285 11.87 6.94 17.76
C PRO A 285 10.95 6.74 16.55
N TYR A 286 11.39 7.15 15.35
CA TYR A 286 10.59 6.99 14.12
C TYR A 286 11.43 7.15 12.84
N PRO A 287 11.03 6.58 11.69
CA PRO A 287 11.63 6.94 10.40
C PRO A 287 11.50 8.45 10.11
N ARG A 288 12.43 8.98 9.30
CA ARG A 288 12.37 10.35 8.79
C ARG A 288 11.49 10.45 7.56
N ARG A 289 10.87 11.61 7.39
CA ARG A 289 9.99 11.96 6.27
C ARG A 289 10.63 13.03 5.38
N CYS A 290 10.00 13.32 4.25
CA CYS A 290 10.37 14.43 3.40
C CYS A 290 10.23 15.78 4.15
N ARG A 291 11.30 16.59 4.12
CA ARG A 291 11.35 17.91 4.73
C ARG A 291 10.65 18.95 3.86
N THR A 292 9.72 19.69 4.45
CA THR A 292 9.06 20.86 3.83
C THR A 292 9.84 22.16 4.10
N GLY A 293 10.51 22.25 5.25
CA GLY A 293 11.21 23.45 5.71
C GLY A 293 10.32 24.63 6.07
N ARG A 294 9.03 24.42 6.32
CA ARG A 294 8.12 25.49 6.79
C ARG A 294 8.60 26.08 8.13
N PRO A 295 8.21 27.33 8.46
CA PRO A 295 8.50 27.92 9.76
C PRO A 295 7.99 27.08 10.93
N ARG A 296 8.58 27.31 12.12
CA ARG A 296 8.09 26.70 13.36
C ARG A 296 6.80 27.37 13.82
N SER A 297 5.95 26.59 14.47
CA SER A 297 4.75 27.09 15.12
C SER A 297 5.10 28.12 16.21
N LYS A 298 4.26 29.14 16.35
CA LYS A 298 4.46 30.21 17.35
C LYS A 298 4.15 29.71 18.77
N LYS A 299 3.10 28.91 18.93
CA LYS A 299 2.68 28.34 20.22
C LYS A 299 3.48 27.10 20.61
N ASP A 300 4.05 26.36 19.65
CA ASP A 300 4.97 25.25 19.90
C ASP A 300 6.17 25.25 18.94
N PRO A 301 7.33 25.78 19.35
CA PRO A 301 8.51 25.89 18.48
C PRO A 301 9.13 24.57 18.02
N PHE A 302 8.74 23.42 18.59
CA PHE A 302 9.18 22.10 18.12
C PHE A 302 8.34 21.61 16.95
N SER A 303 7.09 22.06 16.87
CA SER A 303 6.17 21.76 15.78
C SER A 303 6.41 22.69 14.59
N GLU A 304 6.13 22.17 13.40
CA GLU A 304 6.09 22.91 12.15
C GLU A 304 4.74 23.63 12.00
N GLU A 305 4.73 24.83 11.44
CA GLU A 305 3.49 25.55 11.14
C GLU A 305 2.69 24.79 10.09
N ARG A 306 1.37 24.67 10.31
CA ARG A 306 0.47 24.05 9.33
C ARG A 306 0.28 25.01 8.16
N SER A 307 0.58 24.55 6.95
CA SER A 307 0.37 25.35 5.75
C SER A 307 -1.10 25.74 5.56
N HIS A 308 -1.36 27.00 5.22
CA HIS A 308 -2.66 27.45 4.73
C HIS A 308 -3.01 26.84 3.36
N LYS A 309 -1.99 26.45 2.58
CA LYS A 309 -2.16 25.65 1.36
C LYS A 309 -2.24 24.19 1.79
N GLU A 310 -3.30 23.48 1.42
CA GLU A 310 -3.53 22.07 1.79
C GLU A 310 -2.42 21.11 1.31
N HIS A 311 -1.50 21.56 0.46
CA HIS A 311 -0.42 20.75 -0.10
C HIS A 311 0.82 20.73 0.82
N ILE A 312 1.27 19.51 1.15
CA ILE A 312 2.55 19.25 1.81
C ILE A 312 3.58 19.00 0.70
N TYR A 313 4.73 19.67 0.77
CA TYR A 313 5.76 19.55 -0.26
C TYR A 313 6.23 18.10 -0.43
N VAL A 314 6.29 17.68 -1.69
CA VAL A 314 7.14 16.60 -2.21
C VAL A 314 7.84 17.12 -3.47
N PRO A 315 9.00 16.57 -3.85
CA PRO A 315 9.62 16.87 -5.13
C PRO A 315 8.65 16.68 -6.30
N ARG A 316 8.65 17.58 -7.28
CA ARG A 316 7.63 17.61 -8.35
C ARG A 316 7.47 16.30 -9.12
N ASP A 317 8.57 15.56 -9.30
CA ASP A 317 8.60 14.28 -10.00
C ASP A 317 7.98 13.11 -9.16
N GLU A 318 7.78 13.30 -7.85
CA GLU A 318 7.09 12.35 -6.95
C GLU A 318 5.58 12.58 -6.88
N ALA A 319 5.12 13.74 -7.34
CA ALA A 319 3.70 14.09 -7.33
C ALA A 319 2.89 13.15 -8.22
N PHE A 320 1.61 12.97 -7.90
CA PHE A 320 0.71 12.19 -8.75
C PHE A 320 0.63 12.75 -10.17
N THR A 321 0.45 11.84 -11.14
CA THR A 321 0.08 12.22 -12.51
C THR A 321 -1.22 13.02 -12.49
N GLU A 322 -1.49 13.87 -13.49
CA GLU A 322 -2.76 14.60 -13.55
C GLU A 322 -3.98 13.67 -13.48
N ARG A 323 -3.88 12.49 -14.12
CA ARG A 323 -4.92 11.45 -14.11
C ARG A 323 -5.15 10.92 -12.70
N LYS A 324 -4.08 10.53 -12.00
CA LYS A 324 -4.14 10.04 -10.62
C LYS A 324 -4.60 11.12 -9.65
N MET A 325 -4.11 12.36 -9.80
CA MET A 325 -4.55 13.50 -9.00
C MET A 325 -6.04 13.78 -9.21
N GLY A 326 -6.54 13.75 -10.45
CA GLY A 326 -7.97 13.93 -10.74
C GLY A 326 -8.85 12.82 -10.13
N ALA A 327 -8.39 11.57 -10.19
CA ALA A 327 -9.04 10.45 -9.50
C ALA A 327 -8.93 10.56 -7.97
N PHE A 328 -7.87 11.18 -7.44
CA PHE A 328 -7.67 11.45 -6.03
C PHE A 328 -8.43 12.70 -5.55
N ASP A 329 -8.73 13.68 -6.39
CA ASP A 329 -9.46 14.89 -6.01
C ASP A 329 -10.93 14.59 -5.67
N THR A 330 -11.56 13.65 -6.38
CA THR A 330 -12.86 13.09 -5.97
C THR A 330 -12.80 12.42 -4.61
N LYS A 331 -11.61 11.95 -4.20
CA LYS A 331 -11.33 11.30 -2.91
C LYS A 331 -10.95 12.34 -1.83
N LYS A 332 -10.22 13.41 -2.17
CA LYS A 332 -9.88 14.59 -1.34
C LYS A 332 -11.13 15.31 -0.83
N PHE A 333 -12.22 15.22 -1.57
CA PHE A 333 -13.57 15.57 -1.11
C PHE A 333 -13.92 14.97 0.26
N MET A 334 -13.56 13.71 0.52
CA MET A 334 -13.81 13.05 1.82
C MET A 334 -13.06 13.71 2.97
N SER A 335 -11.90 14.32 2.70
CA SER A 335 -11.14 15.08 3.69
C SER A 335 -11.76 16.44 3.98
N GLN A 336 -12.13 17.20 2.94
CA GLN A 336 -12.85 18.47 3.10
C GLN A 336 -14.15 18.26 3.86
N LEU A 337 -14.83 17.15 3.55
CA LEU A 337 -15.96 16.68 4.32
C LEU A 337 -15.59 16.32 5.75
N HIS A 338 -14.59 15.48 6.01
CA HIS A 338 -14.21 15.12 7.38
C HIS A 338 -13.83 16.34 8.22
N ALA A 339 -13.11 17.31 7.65
CA ALA A 339 -12.75 18.57 8.31
C ALA A 339 -13.99 19.42 8.62
N LEU A 340 -14.87 19.63 7.64
CA LEU A 340 -16.14 20.34 7.79
C LEU A 340 -17.00 19.69 8.87
N THR A 341 -17.12 18.37 8.83
CA THR A 341 -17.93 17.60 9.78
C THR A 341 -17.32 17.60 11.16
N THR A 342 -15.99 17.64 11.25
CA THR A 342 -15.29 17.85 12.52
C THR A 342 -15.68 19.16 13.20
N GLY A 343 -15.80 20.24 12.43
CA GLY A 343 -16.32 21.51 12.94
C GLY A 343 -17.80 21.48 13.35
N LEU A 344 -18.58 20.57 12.76
CA LEU A 344 -20.02 20.40 13.03
C LEU A 344 -20.33 19.27 14.03
N LYS A 345 -19.30 18.57 14.54
CA LYS A 345 -19.44 17.46 15.48
C LYS A 345 -20.12 17.94 16.76
N THR A 346 -21.25 17.33 17.10
CA THR A 346 -21.76 17.34 18.47
C THR A 346 -21.30 16.06 19.17
N ALA A 347 -21.22 16.08 20.52
CA ALA A 347 -21.00 14.86 21.30
C ALA A 347 -22.01 13.75 20.95
N LYS A 348 -23.21 14.14 20.48
CA LYS A 348 -24.28 13.21 20.07
C LYS A 348 -23.92 12.37 18.86
N HIS A 349 -23.33 12.96 17.81
CA HIS A 349 -22.95 12.21 16.59
C HIS A 349 -21.94 11.10 16.88
N LYS A 350 -20.95 11.36 17.75
CA LYS A 350 -19.95 10.36 18.19
C LYS A 350 -20.56 9.25 19.06
N SER A 351 -21.69 9.53 19.71
CA SER A 351 -22.36 8.59 20.62
C SER A 351 -23.46 7.75 19.96
N GLN A 352 -23.95 8.16 18.77
CA GLN A 352 -25.12 7.56 18.15
C GLN A 352 -24.82 6.20 17.52
N SER A 353 -25.26 5.14 18.17
CA SER A 353 -25.18 3.77 17.66
C SER A 353 -26.16 3.52 16.51
N PHE A 354 -25.96 2.44 15.78
CA PHE A 354 -27.02 1.88 14.93
C PHE A 354 -28.20 1.40 15.80
N PRO A 355 -29.45 1.57 15.33
CA PRO A 355 -30.63 1.12 16.07
C PRO A 355 -30.87 -0.40 15.97
N SER A 356 -30.33 -1.07 14.94
CA SER A 356 -30.42 -2.52 14.74
C SER A 356 -29.32 -2.99 13.77
N LEU A 357 -29.03 -4.28 13.73
CA LEU A 357 -28.16 -4.86 12.69
C LEU A 357 -28.70 -4.61 11.27
N SER A 358 -30.03 -4.65 11.09
CA SER A 358 -30.66 -4.33 9.80
C SER A 358 -30.41 -2.89 9.36
N ALA A 359 -30.17 -1.95 10.29
CA ALA A 359 -29.82 -0.58 9.95
C ALA A 359 -28.38 -0.44 9.42
N ILE A 360 -27.49 -1.39 9.76
CA ILE A 360 -26.15 -1.50 9.17
C ILE A 360 -26.27 -2.03 7.74
N ASP A 361 -27.00 -3.14 7.54
CA ASP A 361 -27.23 -3.72 6.20
C ASP A 361 -27.81 -2.69 5.21
N GLN A 362 -28.66 -1.85 5.74
CA GLN A 362 -29.32 -0.77 5.04
C GLN A 362 -28.34 0.28 4.46
N LEU A 363 -27.08 0.35 4.90
CA LEU A 363 -26.07 1.23 4.29
C LEU A 363 -25.76 0.86 2.84
N TYR A 364 -26.08 -0.38 2.43
CA TYR A 364 -25.73 -0.96 1.12
C TYR A 364 -26.97 -1.23 0.24
N ASP A 365 -28.18 -0.77 0.62
CA ASP A 365 -29.41 -1.05 -0.13
C ASP A 365 -29.43 -0.35 -1.51
N ASP A 366 -29.43 -1.14 -2.60
CA ASP A 366 -29.47 -0.71 -4.00
C ASP A 366 -30.68 0.16 -4.40
N ASN A 367 -31.78 0.10 -3.63
CA ASN A 367 -33.02 0.85 -3.93
C ASN A 367 -32.80 2.37 -3.95
N PHE A 368 -31.63 2.85 -3.52
CA PHE A 368 -31.15 4.20 -3.72
C PHE A 368 -30.25 4.28 -4.96
N ARG A 369 -30.85 4.18 -6.16
CA ARG A 369 -30.27 4.81 -7.37
C ARG A 369 -30.34 6.33 -7.17
N ASN A 370 -29.43 6.91 -6.39
CA ASN A 370 -29.08 8.30 -6.60
C ASN A 370 -28.39 8.35 -7.95
N GLN A 371 -29.16 8.69 -8.97
CA GLN A 371 -28.56 9.25 -10.17
C GLN A 371 -27.80 10.49 -9.69
N PRO A 372 -26.46 10.57 -9.88
CA PRO A 372 -25.85 11.88 -9.85
C PRO A 372 -26.66 12.73 -10.82
N VAL A 373 -27.14 13.88 -10.37
CA VAL A 373 -27.75 14.86 -11.27
C VAL A 373 -26.72 15.08 -12.36
N GLN A 374 -27.03 14.64 -13.57
CA GLN A 374 -26.16 14.83 -14.72
C GLN A 374 -26.59 16.12 -15.42
N PRO A 375 -25.85 17.25 -15.26
CA PRO A 375 -25.99 18.36 -16.20
C PRO A 375 -24.65 18.64 -16.90
N GLU A 376 -24.64 18.48 -18.21
CA GLU A 376 -23.55 18.80 -19.15
C GLU A 376 -22.72 20.03 -18.73
N GLY A 377 -21.39 19.88 -18.67
CA GLY A 377 -20.46 21.01 -18.52
C GLY A 377 -20.07 21.38 -17.08
N GLY A 378 -18.77 21.30 -16.78
CA GLY A 378 -18.13 21.95 -15.61
C GLY A 378 -18.36 21.31 -14.23
N LYS A 379 -18.85 20.07 -14.19
CA LYS A 379 -19.69 19.50 -13.12
C LYS A 379 -19.06 19.27 -11.74
N LEU A 380 -17.75 19.06 -11.62
CA LEU A 380 -17.21 18.47 -10.38
C LEU A 380 -17.40 19.41 -9.18
N ARG A 381 -17.14 20.71 -9.33
CA ARG A 381 -17.29 21.67 -8.23
C ARG A 381 -18.75 21.83 -7.78
N PHE A 382 -19.71 21.88 -8.71
CA PHE A 382 -21.13 21.96 -8.36
C PHE A 382 -21.61 20.69 -7.64
N VAL A 383 -21.19 19.51 -8.09
CA VAL A 383 -21.50 18.24 -7.41
C VAL A 383 -20.87 18.20 -6.02
N ILE A 384 -19.61 18.66 -5.88
CA ILE A 384 -18.92 18.81 -4.60
C ILE A 384 -19.68 19.79 -3.69
N ASP A 385 -20.01 21.00 -4.14
CA ASP A 385 -20.71 22.01 -3.34
C ASP A 385 -22.12 21.53 -2.94
N LEU A 386 -22.81 20.81 -3.84
CA LEU A 386 -24.11 20.19 -3.55
C LEU A 386 -23.95 19.08 -2.50
N LEU A 387 -22.99 18.17 -2.67
CA LEU A 387 -22.72 17.12 -1.70
C LEU A 387 -22.29 17.71 -0.35
N GLU A 388 -21.42 18.72 -0.33
CA GLU A 388 -21.05 19.48 0.88
C GLU A 388 -22.29 20.05 1.58
N THR A 389 -23.21 20.64 0.83
CA THR A 389 -24.46 21.22 1.36
C THR A 389 -25.40 20.14 1.90
N GLU A 390 -25.63 19.07 1.14
CA GLU A 390 -26.45 17.92 1.54
C GLU A 390 -25.84 17.20 2.74
N LEU A 391 -24.51 17.14 2.82
CA LEU A 391 -23.79 16.61 3.98
C LEU A 391 -23.92 17.55 5.18
N LEU A 392 -23.74 18.85 5.03
CA LEU A 392 -24.04 19.82 6.08
C LEU A 392 -25.47 19.67 6.62
N HIS A 393 -26.42 19.34 5.75
CA HIS A 393 -27.79 19.00 6.14
C HIS A 393 -27.86 17.64 6.84
N LEU A 394 -27.18 16.61 6.31
CA LEU A 394 -27.02 15.29 6.91
C LEU A 394 -26.60 15.39 8.37
N PHE A 395 -25.59 16.21 8.68
CA PHE A 395 -25.07 16.40 10.04
C PHE A 395 -26.05 17.07 11.01
N LYS A 396 -27.19 17.55 10.53
CA LYS A 396 -28.28 18.07 11.36
C LYS A 396 -29.41 17.04 11.52
N LEU A 397 -29.37 15.93 10.79
CA LEU A 397 -30.36 14.85 10.85
C LEU A 397 -30.00 13.85 11.96
N GLU A 398 -31.00 13.11 12.43
CA GLU A 398 -30.83 12.11 13.48
C GLU A 398 -31.54 10.79 13.13
N GLY A 399 -30.97 9.69 13.61
CA GLY A 399 -31.61 8.38 13.55
C GLY A 399 -31.78 7.89 12.11
N ALA A 400 -32.97 7.42 11.77
CA ALA A 400 -33.27 6.93 10.42
C ALA A 400 -33.06 8.00 9.34
N ALA A 401 -33.29 9.29 9.65
CA ALA A 401 -33.08 10.38 8.70
C ALA A 401 -31.59 10.60 8.39
N PHE A 402 -30.71 10.41 9.38
CA PHE A 402 -29.26 10.45 9.16
C PHE A 402 -28.82 9.29 8.25
N LEU A 403 -29.28 8.06 8.51
CA LEU A 403 -28.98 6.93 7.62
C LEU A 403 -29.50 7.14 6.20
N GLU A 404 -30.71 7.67 6.06
CA GLU A 404 -31.28 7.99 4.75
C GLU A 404 -30.45 9.07 4.03
N GLY A 405 -29.97 10.07 4.76
CA GLY A 405 -29.09 11.06 4.18
C GLY A 405 -27.71 10.49 3.78
N ILE A 406 -27.12 9.58 4.56
CA ILE A 406 -25.86 8.91 4.16
C ILE A 406 -26.09 8.22 2.83
N ARG A 407 -27.19 7.48 2.69
CA ARG A 407 -27.55 6.81 1.43
C ARG A 407 -27.76 7.76 0.28
N ARG A 408 -28.28 8.97 0.53
CA ARG A 408 -28.47 10.01 -0.52
C ARG A 408 -27.14 10.52 -1.07
N VAL A 409 -26.09 10.52 -0.25
CA VAL A 409 -24.79 11.09 -0.59
C VAL A 409 -23.80 10.02 -1.05
N PHE A 410 -23.76 8.88 -0.35
CA PHE A 410 -22.81 7.79 -0.58
C PHE A 410 -23.52 6.55 -1.11
N LYS A 411 -22.98 5.99 -2.19
CA LYS A 411 -23.32 4.65 -2.67
C LYS A 411 -22.20 3.71 -2.23
N PHE A 412 -22.44 2.96 -1.16
CA PHE A 412 -21.53 1.91 -0.72
C PHE A 412 -21.97 0.58 -1.31
N GLU A 413 -21.04 -0.15 -1.90
CA GLU A 413 -21.28 -1.51 -2.40
C GLU A 413 -21.17 -2.50 -1.25
N THR A 414 -21.92 -3.60 -1.30
CA THR A 414 -21.81 -4.65 -0.29
C THR A 414 -20.38 -5.21 -0.28
N PRO A 415 -19.70 -5.27 0.88
CA PRO A 415 -18.38 -5.87 0.97
C PRO A 415 -18.42 -7.35 0.61
N GLU A 416 -17.40 -7.86 -0.09
CA GLU A 416 -17.37 -9.25 -0.56
C GLU A 416 -17.60 -10.28 0.56
N ILE A 417 -17.05 -10.05 1.76
CA ILE A 417 -17.26 -10.96 2.89
C ILE A 417 -18.73 -11.06 3.30
N HIS A 418 -19.48 -9.96 3.17
CA HIS A 418 -20.91 -9.92 3.48
C HIS A 418 -21.76 -10.57 2.38
N ASP A 419 -21.40 -10.35 1.12
CA ASP A 419 -22.09 -10.97 -0.02
C ASP A 419 -21.91 -12.49 -0.06
N ARG A 420 -20.72 -12.98 0.28
CA ARG A 420 -20.42 -14.41 0.34
C ARG A 420 -21.09 -15.09 1.52
N ASP A 421 -20.99 -14.50 2.72
CA ASP A 421 -21.72 -14.95 3.91
C ASP A 421 -22.06 -13.78 4.85
N LYS A 422 -23.31 -13.35 4.82
CA LYS A 422 -23.85 -12.31 5.70
C LYS A 422 -23.62 -12.59 7.20
N PHE A 423 -23.41 -13.84 7.60
CA PHE A 423 -23.17 -14.24 8.98
C PHE A 423 -21.69 -14.49 9.31
N ALA A 424 -20.78 -14.27 8.37
CA ALA A 424 -19.33 -14.45 8.52
C ALA A 424 -18.79 -13.86 9.83
N TRP A 425 -19.10 -12.59 10.08
CA TRP A 425 -18.65 -11.85 11.26
C TRP A 425 -19.03 -12.49 12.61
N PHE A 426 -20.14 -13.24 12.65
CA PHE A 426 -20.63 -13.85 13.87
C PHE A 426 -19.91 -15.16 14.19
N ARG A 427 -19.37 -15.83 13.16
CA ARG A 427 -18.73 -17.14 13.26
C ARG A 427 -17.36 -17.04 13.92
N ASP A 428 -17.03 -18.06 14.70
CA ASP A 428 -15.73 -18.16 15.36
C ASP A 428 -14.67 -18.71 14.41
N GLU A 429 -15.08 -19.57 13.48
CA GLU A 429 -14.25 -20.12 12.42
C GLU A 429 -13.72 -19.00 11.51
N GLU A 430 -14.58 -18.08 11.10
CA GLU A 430 -14.20 -16.98 10.22
C GLU A 430 -13.36 -15.91 10.93
N PHE A 431 -13.65 -15.65 12.22
CA PHE A 431 -12.77 -14.82 13.05
C PHE A 431 -11.34 -15.38 13.10
N ALA A 432 -11.18 -16.68 13.31
CA ALA A 432 -9.87 -17.30 13.32
C ALA A 432 -9.22 -17.36 11.93
N ARG A 433 -9.98 -17.69 10.88
CA ARG A 433 -9.48 -17.74 9.51
C ARG A 433 -8.91 -16.40 9.05
N GLN A 434 -9.59 -15.29 9.34
CA GLN A 434 -9.13 -13.95 8.96
C GLN A 434 -7.81 -13.53 9.64
N THR A 435 -7.37 -14.21 10.72
CA THR A 435 -6.05 -13.96 11.32
C THR A 435 -4.88 -14.47 10.48
N ILE A 436 -5.13 -15.36 9.52
CA ILE A 436 -4.14 -15.93 8.60
C ILE A 436 -4.46 -15.69 7.11
N ALA A 437 -5.71 -15.33 6.81
CA ALA A 437 -6.22 -15.14 5.45
C ALA A 437 -7.08 -13.86 5.30
N GLY A 438 -6.93 -12.89 6.20
CA GLY A 438 -7.56 -11.57 6.11
C GLY A 438 -6.54 -10.47 5.83
N MET A 439 -6.89 -9.21 6.16
CA MET A 439 -6.04 -8.05 5.85
C MET A 439 -4.90 -7.76 6.86
N ASN A 440 -4.82 -8.48 7.98
CA ASN A 440 -3.69 -8.37 8.92
C ASN A 440 -3.11 -9.75 9.27
N PRO A 441 -2.73 -10.54 8.26
CA PRO A 441 -2.36 -11.93 8.47
C PRO A 441 -1.00 -12.08 9.17
N MET A 442 -0.23 -11.00 9.27
CA MET A 442 1.14 -10.96 9.81
C MET A 442 1.24 -10.69 11.31
N SER A 443 0.11 -10.52 12.02
CA SER A 443 0.13 -10.26 13.47
C SER A 443 0.13 -11.53 14.33
N ILE A 444 -0.36 -12.65 13.79
CA ILE A 444 -0.45 -13.90 14.55
C ILE A 444 0.94 -14.53 14.72
N GLN A 445 1.19 -15.10 15.90
CA GLN A 445 2.45 -15.75 16.24
C GLN A 445 2.22 -17.05 17.02
N LEU A 446 3.19 -17.95 16.98
CA LEU A 446 3.20 -19.17 17.76
C LEU A 446 3.43 -18.87 19.25
N VAL A 447 2.68 -19.56 20.12
CA VAL A 447 2.96 -19.55 21.57
C VAL A 447 4.11 -20.51 21.85
N THR A 448 5.25 -19.97 22.26
CA THR A 448 6.47 -20.73 22.55
C THR A 448 6.67 -21.04 24.04
N GLU A 449 6.04 -20.26 24.91
CA GLU A 449 6.22 -20.35 26.36
C GLU A 449 4.87 -20.29 27.11
N PHE A 450 4.80 -21.01 28.24
CA PHE A 450 3.63 -21.01 29.12
C PHE A 450 4.07 -21.08 30.59
N PRO A 451 3.49 -20.30 31.51
CA PRO A 451 2.38 -19.34 31.31
C PRO A 451 2.81 -18.13 30.48
N ILE A 452 1.84 -17.55 29.76
CA ILE A 452 2.03 -16.32 28.99
C ILE A 452 2.23 -15.17 29.99
N LYS A 453 3.23 -14.31 29.77
CA LYS A 453 3.57 -13.19 30.65
C LYS A 453 3.72 -11.89 29.89
N SER A 454 3.32 -10.80 30.53
CA SER A 454 3.71 -9.45 30.15
C SER A 454 5.18 -9.19 30.50
N ASN A 455 5.88 -8.46 29.63
CA ASN A 455 7.21 -7.92 29.86
C ASN A 455 7.19 -6.54 30.53
N LEU A 456 6.00 -5.96 30.72
CA LEU A 456 5.83 -4.67 31.38
C LEU A 456 6.05 -4.77 32.90
N ASP A 457 6.41 -3.65 33.53
CA ASP A 457 6.70 -3.63 34.96
C ASP A 457 5.44 -3.85 35.82
N GLU A 458 5.49 -4.83 36.73
CA GLU A 458 4.33 -5.18 37.56
C GLU A 458 3.93 -4.08 38.55
N ALA A 459 4.90 -3.24 38.93
CA ALA A 459 4.73 -2.12 39.83
C ALA A 459 3.79 -1.06 39.24
N THR A 460 3.77 -0.87 37.93
CA THR A 460 2.86 0.06 37.24
C THR A 460 1.63 -0.64 36.72
N TYR A 461 1.80 -1.80 36.06
CA TYR A 461 0.75 -2.39 35.25
C TYR A 461 -0.08 -3.48 35.94
N GLY A 462 0.43 -4.04 37.04
CA GLY A 462 -0.18 -5.18 37.75
C GLY A 462 0.54 -6.50 37.44
N PRO A 463 0.07 -7.64 37.96
CA PRO A 463 0.72 -8.93 37.76
C PRO A 463 0.96 -9.25 36.28
N ALA A 464 2.15 -9.75 35.96
CA ALA A 464 2.56 -10.03 34.59
C ALA A 464 1.91 -11.29 34.01
N ASP A 465 1.60 -12.29 34.85
CA ASP A 465 1.03 -13.55 34.40
C ASP A 465 -0.37 -13.35 33.80
N SER A 466 -0.58 -13.86 32.58
CA SER A 466 -1.89 -13.91 31.93
C SER A 466 -2.87 -14.77 32.72
N LEU A 467 -4.15 -14.40 32.68
CA LEU A 467 -5.24 -15.23 33.19
C LEU A 467 -5.63 -16.38 32.24
N ILE A 468 -5.03 -16.48 31.05
CA ILE A 468 -5.17 -17.66 30.21
C ILE A 468 -4.29 -18.75 30.84
N THR A 469 -4.88 -19.54 31.73
CA THR A 469 -4.16 -20.61 32.45
C THR A 469 -4.19 -21.93 31.70
N LYS A 470 -3.40 -22.91 32.17
CA LYS A 470 -3.39 -24.27 31.58
C LYS A 470 -4.77 -24.89 31.62
N GLU A 471 -5.48 -24.70 32.73
CA GLU A 471 -6.83 -25.23 32.94
C GLU A 471 -7.83 -24.64 31.95
N VAL A 472 -7.74 -23.33 31.67
CA VAL A 472 -8.57 -22.68 30.65
C VAL A 472 -8.30 -23.28 29.28
N VAL A 473 -7.02 -23.40 28.89
CA VAL A 473 -6.63 -23.96 27.59
C VAL A 473 -7.13 -25.40 27.46
N GLU A 474 -6.82 -26.25 28.44
CA GLU A 474 -7.18 -27.66 28.45
C GLU A 474 -8.70 -27.88 28.39
N GLU A 475 -9.48 -27.05 29.07
CA GLU A 475 -10.94 -27.09 28.97
C GLU A 475 -11.43 -26.73 27.56
N GLN A 476 -10.92 -25.64 26.98
CA GLN A 476 -11.37 -25.14 25.67
C GLN A 476 -10.95 -26.05 24.51
N ILE A 477 -9.84 -26.77 24.65
CA ILE A 477 -9.42 -27.83 23.71
C ILE A 477 -10.06 -29.18 24.02
N ARG A 478 -11.02 -29.24 24.96
CA ARG A 478 -11.76 -30.46 25.35
C ARG A 478 -10.86 -31.57 25.89
N ARG A 479 -9.76 -31.18 26.54
CA ARG A 479 -8.78 -32.07 27.19
C ARG A 479 -8.21 -33.14 26.26
N VAL A 480 -8.11 -32.84 24.97
CA VAL A 480 -7.50 -33.74 23.97
C VAL A 480 -5.99 -33.87 24.18
N MET A 481 -5.38 -32.89 24.84
CA MET A 481 -3.98 -32.87 25.29
C MET A 481 -3.86 -31.86 26.45
N THR A 482 -2.72 -31.87 27.12
CA THR A 482 -2.35 -30.85 28.11
C THR A 482 -1.93 -29.55 27.43
N ALA A 483 -1.95 -28.43 28.17
CA ALA A 483 -1.46 -27.15 27.64
C ALA A 483 0.03 -27.21 27.25
N ASP A 484 0.84 -27.94 28.01
CA ASP A 484 2.28 -28.13 27.71
C ASP A 484 2.49 -28.94 26.43
N GLU A 485 1.73 -30.02 26.23
CA GLU A 485 1.75 -30.79 24.98
C GLU A 485 1.28 -29.93 23.80
N ALA A 486 0.31 -29.04 24.00
CA ALA A 486 -0.16 -28.14 22.94
C ALA A 486 0.93 -27.14 22.52
N VAL A 487 1.68 -26.57 23.48
CA VAL A 487 2.84 -25.71 23.18
C VAL A 487 3.95 -26.52 22.49
N GLN A 488 4.31 -27.67 23.05
CA GLN A 488 5.37 -28.54 22.51
C GLN A 488 5.08 -29.00 21.08
N ASN A 489 3.82 -29.30 20.77
CA ASN A 489 3.37 -29.74 19.45
C ASN A 489 2.98 -28.56 18.53
N LYS A 490 3.33 -27.32 18.90
CA LYS A 490 3.07 -26.10 18.13
C LYS A 490 1.59 -25.91 17.75
N LYS A 491 0.69 -26.16 18.70
CA LYS A 491 -0.77 -26.12 18.51
C LYS A 491 -1.44 -24.85 19.02
N LEU A 492 -0.70 -23.92 19.64
CA LEU A 492 -1.25 -22.69 20.19
C LEU A 492 -0.66 -21.48 19.49
N PHE A 493 -1.53 -20.60 19.00
CA PHE A 493 -1.19 -19.37 18.30
C PHE A 493 -1.92 -18.19 18.93
N MET A 494 -1.37 -16.98 18.81
CA MET A 494 -1.90 -15.81 19.51
C MET A 494 -1.75 -14.52 18.71
N LEU A 495 -2.77 -13.67 18.80
CA LEU A 495 -2.63 -12.23 18.62
C LEU A 495 -2.31 -11.63 19.99
N ASP A 496 -1.11 -11.06 20.17
CA ASP A 496 -0.71 -10.42 21.43
C ASP A 496 -0.51 -8.92 21.24
N TYR A 497 -1.52 -8.14 21.63
CA TYR A 497 -1.44 -6.69 21.67
C TYR A 497 -1.37 -6.16 23.10
N HIS A 498 -1.17 -7.03 24.08
CA HIS A 498 -1.28 -6.67 25.48
C HIS A 498 -0.27 -5.61 25.85
N ASP A 499 1.02 -5.88 25.66
CA ASP A 499 2.07 -4.98 26.13
C ASP A 499 2.15 -3.69 25.30
N LEU A 500 1.80 -3.76 24.02
CA LEU A 500 1.73 -2.60 23.14
C LEU A 500 0.59 -1.64 23.55
N LEU A 501 -0.59 -2.16 23.90
CA LEU A 501 -1.78 -1.35 24.14
C LEU A 501 -2.01 -1.00 25.62
N LEU A 502 -1.56 -1.84 26.56
CA LEU A 502 -1.80 -1.64 27.99
C LEU A 502 -1.35 -0.25 28.51
N PRO A 503 -0.19 0.31 28.08
CA PRO A 503 0.23 1.66 28.47
C PRO A 503 -0.74 2.78 28.05
N TYR A 504 -1.53 2.55 27.00
CA TYR A 504 -2.45 3.54 26.44
C TYR A 504 -3.87 3.45 27.01
N VAL A 505 -4.22 2.39 27.72
CA VAL A 505 -5.60 2.13 28.19
C VAL A 505 -6.19 3.32 28.96
N HIS A 506 -5.47 3.85 29.95
CA HIS A 506 -5.97 5.00 30.74
C HIS A 506 -5.94 6.32 29.99
N LYS A 507 -5.06 6.46 28.99
CA LYS A 507 -4.97 7.66 28.15
C LYS A 507 -6.18 7.71 27.21
N VAL A 508 -6.41 6.64 26.44
CA VAL A 508 -7.51 6.51 25.49
C VAL A 508 -8.86 6.59 26.17
N ARG A 509 -9.07 5.93 27.32
CA ARG A 509 -10.36 5.98 28.05
C ARG A 509 -10.77 7.36 28.59
N LYS A 510 -9.91 8.37 28.49
CA LYS A 510 -10.28 9.77 28.76
C LYS A 510 -10.93 10.45 27.55
N LEU A 511 -10.79 9.88 26.36
CA LEU A 511 -11.38 10.39 25.13
C LEU A 511 -12.84 9.95 25.04
N ASP A 512 -13.71 10.89 24.71
CA ASP A 512 -15.16 10.65 24.65
C ASP A 512 -15.51 9.55 23.64
N GLY A 513 -16.36 8.61 24.08
CA GLY A 513 -16.89 7.55 23.23
C GLY A 513 -15.86 6.51 22.80
N THR A 514 -14.77 6.33 23.54
CA THR A 514 -13.75 5.32 23.24
C THR A 514 -13.44 4.46 24.47
N THR A 515 -13.01 3.23 24.23
CA THR A 515 -12.35 2.41 25.23
C THR A 515 -11.24 1.57 24.61
N LEU A 516 -10.33 1.12 25.46
CA LEU A 516 -9.20 0.27 25.11
C LEU A 516 -8.94 -0.72 26.25
N TYR A 517 -8.39 -1.88 25.90
CA TYR A 517 -7.79 -2.84 26.82
C TYR A 517 -6.41 -3.26 26.29
N GLY A 518 -5.51 -3.67 27.18
CA GLY A 518 -4.46 -4.60 26.78
C GLY A 518 -5.12 -5.94 26.46
N SER A 519 -4.80 -6.56 25.33
CA SER A 519 -5.58 -7.71 24.87
C SER A 519 -4.75 -8.82 24.23
N ARG A 520 -5.21 -10.05 24.42
CA ARG A 520 -4.71 -11.25 23.74
C ARG A 520 -5.87 -12.06 23.18
N ALA A 521 -5.70 -12.66 22.02
CA ALA A 521 -6.61 -13.70 21.51
C ALA A 521 -5.80 -14.97 21.21
N LEU A 522 -6.20 -16.07 21.85
CA LEU A 522 -5.54 -17.37 21.74
C LEU A 522 -6.35 -18.30 20.82
N PHE A 523 -5.64 -19.01 19.96
CA PHE A 523 -6.17 -19.92 18.96
C PHE A 523 -5.52 -21.30 19.10
N PHE A 524 -6.31 -22.35 18.89
CA PHE A 524 -5.85 -23.73 18.83
C PHE A 524 -5.88 -24.24 17.40
N LEU A 525 -4.75 -24.79 16.92
CA LEU A 525 -4.66 -25.46 15.64
C LEU A 525 -5.25 -26.87 15.75
N THR A 526 -6.35 -27.10 15.04
CA THR A 526 -7.06 -28.37 15.03
C THR A 526 -6.31 -29.43 14.22
N ALA A 527 -6.80 -30.67 14.27
CA ALA A 527 -6.23 -31.77 13.49
C ALA A 527 -6.45 -31.63 11.97
N ASP A 528 -7.38 -30.77 11.54
CA ASP A 528 -7.68 -30.53 10.13
C ASP A 528 -7.07 -29.25 9.56
N GLY A 529 -6.08 -28.67 10.25
CA GLY A 529 -5.29 -27.54 9.75
C GLY A 529 -5.93 -26.16 9.92
N THR A 530 -7.09 -26.07 10.60
CA THR A 530 -7.78 -24.80 10.83
C THR A 530 -7.51 -24.26 12.23
N LEU A 531 -7.59 -22.94 12.39
CA LEU A 531 -7.52 -22.30 13.70
C LEU A 531 -8.90 -22.21 14.33
N ARG A 532 -8.98 -22.48 15.64
CA ARG A 532 -10.18 -22.26 16.44
C ARG A 532 -9.87 -21.27 17.57
N PRO A 533 -10.62 -20.17 17.71
CA PRO A 533 -10.41 -19.25 18.83
C PRO A 533 -10.85 -19.94 20.12
N ILE A 534 -10.05 -19.84 21.18
CA ILE A 534 -10.31 -20.53 22.46
C ILE A 534 -10.37 -19.57 23.65
N ALA A 535 -9.69 -18.43 23.60
CA ALA A 535 -9.72 -17.45 24.69
C ALA A 535 -9.43 -16.04 24.18
N ILE A 536 -10.06 -15.04 24.78
CA ILE A 536 -9.72 -13.63 24.66
C ILE A 536 -9.49 -13.08 26.07
N GLU A 537 -8.30 -12.56 26.33
CA GLU A 537 -7.99 -11.83 27.56
C GLU A 537 -8.12 -10.33 27.30
N LEU A 538 -8.84 -9.63 28.17
CA LEU A 538 -8.91 -8.17 28.19
C LEU A 538 -8.45 -7.65 29.55
N THR A 539 -7.51 -6.71 29.55
CA THR A 539 -6.87 -6.15 30.75
C THR A 539 -6.99 -4.63 30.77
N ARG A 540 -7.49 -4.11 31.89
CA ARG A 540 -7.37 -2.70 32.29
C ARG A 540 -6.31 -2.60 33.39
N PRO A 541 -5.27 -1.77 33.23
CA PRO A 541 -4.24 -1.62 34.24
C PRO A 541 -4.81 -1.00 35.52
N LYS A 542 -4.11 -1.20 36.65
CA LYS A 542 -4.50 -0.56 37.91
C LYS A 542 -4.45 0.97 37.78
N SER A 543 -5.24 1.65 38.59
CA SER A 543 -5.25 3.11 38.69
C SER A 543 -5.28 3.51 40.17
N LYS A 544 -5.08 4.80 40.47
CA LYS A 544 -5.18 5.31 41.85
C LYS A 544 -6.51 4.99 42.55
N LYS A 545 -7.61 4.83 41.78
CA LYS A 545 -8.97 4.64 42.30
C LYS A 545 -9.51 3.22 42.17
N LYS A 546 -8.95 2.40 41.30
CA LYS A 546 -9.45 1.06 40.98
C LYS A 546 -8.29 0.09 40.81
N PRO A 547 -8.36 -1.14 41.37
CA PRO A 547 -7.37 -2.18 41.11
C PRO A 547 -7.33 -2.52 39.62
N GLN A 548 -6.33 -3.30 39.20
CA GLN A 548 -6.31 -3.87 37.86
C GLN A 548 -7.58 -4.70 37.66
N TRP A 549 -8.19 -4.63 36.49
CA TRP A 549 -9.25 -5.53 36.09
C TRP A 549 -8.77 -6.33 34.90
N ARG A 550 -9.03 -7.63 34.90
CA ARG A 550 -8.69 -8.54 33.81
C ARG A 550 -9.67 -9.69 33.81
N GLN A 551 -10.07 -10.13 32.63
CA GLN A 551 -10.99 -11.25 32.46
C GLN A 551 -10.64 -12.01 31.18
N VAL A 552 -10.74 -13.34 31.25
CA VAL A 552 -10.70 -14.21 30.09
C VAL A 552 -12.11 -14.58 29.69
N PHE A 553 -12.40 -14.40 28.41
CA PHE A 553 -13.64 -14.81 27.76
C PHE A 553 -13.34 -15.99 26.86
N THR A 554 -14.23 -16.98 26.86
CA THR A 554 -14.10 -18.17 26.02
C THR A 554 -15.37 -18.41 25.21
N PRO A 555 -15.32 -19.12 24.07
CA PRO A 555 -16.51 -19.47 23.31
C PRO A 555 -17.51 -20.24 24.17
N GLY A 556 -18.72 -19.71 24.33
CA GLY A 556 -19.75 -20.30 25.18
C GLY A 556 -19.38 -20.32 26.67
N CYS A 557 -18.56 -19.35 27.13
CA CYS A 557 -18.20 -19.13 28.53
C CYS A 557 -19.37 -19.41 29.47
N ASP A 558 -19.14 -20.13 30.57
CA ASP A 558 -20.12 -20.62 31.56
C ASP A 558 -21.31 -21.47 31.04
N GLY A 559 -21.37 -21.75 29.74
CA GLY A 559 -22.43 -22.53 29.10
C GLY A 559 -23.76 -21.79 28.96
N SER A 560 -23.81 -20.48 29.26
CA SER A 560 -25.03 -19.67 29.18
C SER A 560 -25.09 -18.79 27.94
N VAL A 561 -26.31 -18.35 27.61
CA VAL A 561 -26.57 -17.33 26.58
C VAL A 561 -25.86 -16.02 26.92
N THR A 562 -25.78 -15.67 28.21
CA THR A 562 -25.06 -14.47 28.68
C THR A 562 -23.58 -14.58 28.34
N GLY A 563 -22.96 -15.73 28.58
CA GLY A 563 -21.57 -15.99 28.22
C GLY A 563 -21.29 -15.92 26.72
N SER A 564 -22.21 -16.41 25.88
CA SER A 564 -22.11 -16.25 24.42
C SER A 564 -22.12 -14.79 23.98
N TRP A 565 -22.94 -13.93 24.60
CA TRP A 565 -22.93 -12.50 24.29
C TRP A 565 -21.68 -11.78 24.80
N LEU A 566 -21.16 -12.17 25.97
CA LEU A 566 -19.89 -11.65 26.49
C LEU A 566 -18.72 -12.01 25.55
N TRP A 567 -18.74 -13.23 24.99
CA TRP A 567 -17.79 -13.65 23.97
C TRP A 567 -17.84 -12.76 22.72
N GLN A 568 -19.03 -12.45 22.20
CA GLN A 568 -19.17 -11.57 21.04
C GLN A 568 -18.68 -10.14 21.31
N LEU A 569 -18.92 -9.61 22.52
CA LEU A 569 -18.34 -8.32 22.92
C LEU A 569 -16.82 -8.37 23.00
N ALA A 570 -16.25 -9.44 23.57
CA ALA A 570 -14.80 -9.62 23.62
C ALA A 570 -14.18 -9.71 22.22
N LYS A 571 -14.83 -10.40 21.27
CA LYS A 571 -14.44 -10.42 19.85
C LYS A 571 -14.44 -9.01 19.24
N ALA A 572 -15.50 -8.24 19.45
CA ALA A 572 -15.58 -6.87 18.96
C ALA A 572 -14.44 -5.99 19.51
N HIS A 573 -14.05 -6.17 20.77
CA HIS A 573 -12.91 -5.47 21.37
C HIS A 573 -11.58 -5.85 20.71
N ILE A 574 -11.24 -7.14 20.62
CA ILE A 574 -9.96 -7.53 20.02
C ILE A 574 -9.89 -7.16 18.53
N LEU A 575 -11.00 -7.25 17.79
CA LEU A 575 -11.05 -6.80 16.39
C LEU A 575 -10.84 -5.29 16.25
N ALA A 576 -11.36 -4.48 17.19
CA ALA A 576 -11.09 -3.05 17.26
C ALA A 576 -9.63 -2.73 17.58
N HIS A 577 -9.00 -3.52 18.44
CA HIS A 577 -7.58 -3.37 18.73
C HIS A 577 -6.72 -3.76 17.53
N ASP A 578 -7.02 -4.90 16.90
CA ASP A 578 -6.39 -5.38 15.68
C ASP A 578 -6.52 -4.36 14.54
N ALA A 579 -7.69 -3.74 14.35
CA ALA A 579 -7.86 -2.70 13.33
C ALA A 579 -6.94 -1.49 13.55
N GLY A 580 -6.72 -1.10 14.82
CA GLY A 580 -5.76 -0.04 15.16
C GLY A 580 -4.31 -0.45 14.88
N VAL A 581 -3.92 -1.67 15.26
CA VAL A 581 -2.56 -2.20 15.03
C VAL A 581 -2.31 -2.43 13.53
N HIS A 582 -3.26 -2.99 12.81
CA HIS A 582 -3.23 -3.16 11.36
C HIS A 582 -2.91 -1.82 10.69
N GLN A 583 -3.71 -0.79 10.95
CA GLN A 583 -3.55 0.47 10.24
C GLN A 583 -2.26 1.21 10.61
N LEU A 584 -1.92 1.25 11.89
CA LEU A 584 -0.83 2.10 12.38
C LEU A 584 0.54 1.41 12.37
N VAL A 585 0.56 0.08 12.39
CA VAL A 585 1.77 -0.73 12.49
C VAL A 585 1.95 -1.56 11.21
N SER A 586 1.06 -2.51 10.94
CA SER A 586 1.22 -3.43 9.80
C SER A 586 1.19 -2.72 8.45
N HIS A 587 0.38 -1.67 8.34
CA HIS A 587 0.20 -0.87 7.14
C HIS A 587 1.06 0.39 7.18
N TRP A 588 0.62 1.46 7.85
CA TRP A 588 1.30 2.76 7.81
C TRP A 588 2.79 2.69 8.16
N LEU A 589 3.15 2.11 9.31
CA LEU A 589 4.54 2.11 9.74
C LEU A 589 5.42 1.27 8.81
N ARG A 590 5.06 -0.01 8.64
CA ARG A 590 5.91 -0.99 7.96
C ARG A 590 6.02 -0.77 6.45
N THR A 591 4.97 -0.23 5.82
CA THR A 591 5.01 0.13 4.39
C THR A 591 5.37 1.60 4.23
N HIS A 592 4.42 2.50 4.43
CA HIS A 592 4.53 3.92 4.09
C HIS A 592 5.72 4.61 4.77
N ALA A 593 5.72 4.65 6.10
CA ALA A 593 6.66 5.47 6.86
C ALA A 593 8.10 4.94 6.77
N CYS A 594 8.29 3.62 6.84
CA CYS A 594 9.63 3.03 6.73
C CYS A 594 10.17 2.98 5.30
N THR A 595 9.32 3.04 4.26
CA THR A 595 9.79 3.09 2.87
C THR A 595 10.27 4.48 2.46
N GLU A 596 9.64 5.55 2.93
CA GLU A 596 9.97 6.93 2.53
C GLU A 596 11.47 7.29 2.66
N PRO A 597 12.18 6.90 3.74
CA PRO A 597 13.63 7.03 3.81
C PRO A 597 14.44 6.43 2.66
N TYR A 598 14.01 5.28 2.11
CA TYR A 598 14.69 4.60 1.00
C TYR A 598 14.64 5.46 -0.26
N ILE A 599 13.48 6.07 -0.51
CA ILE A 599 13.19 6.92 -1.67
C ILE A 599 14.01 8.21 -1.60
N ILE A 600 13.99 8.87 -0.44
CA ILE A 600 14.78 10.08 -0.19
C ILE A 600 16.26 9.77 -0.40
N ALA A 601 16.77 8.68 0.17
CA ALA A 601 18.18 8.31 0.04
C ALA A 601 18.54 7.95 -1.41
N ALA A 602 17.69 7.19 -2.10
CA ALA A 602 17.94 6.73 -3.47
C ALA A 602 18.11 7.91 -4.41
N ASN A 603 17.20 8.89 -4.36
CA ASN A 603 17.29 10.12 -5.15
C ASN A 603 18.48 11.01 -4.76
N ARG A 604 19.00 10.91 -3.53
CA ARG A 604 20.15 11.69 -3.05
C ARG A 604 21.49 11.06 -3.36
N GLN A 605 21.57 9.74 -3.52
CA GLN A 605 22.84 9.01 -3.56
C GLN A 605 23.05 8.17 -4.81
N LEU A 606 21.97 7.70 -5.46
CA LEU A 606 22.07 6.90 -6.66
C LEU A 606 21.71 7.75 -7.88
N SER A 607 22.62 7.81 -8.85
CA SER A 607 22.28 8.45 -10.14
C SER A 607 21.12 7.72 -10.82
N GLN A 608 20.35 8.40 -11.66
CA GLN A 608 19.37 7.76 -12.57
C GLN A 608 20.02 6.73 -13.52
N MET A 609 21.32 6.83 -13.77
CA MET A 609 22.08 5.81 -14.51
C MET A 609 22.41 4.59 -13.64
N HIS A 610 22.30 4.66 -12.32
CA HIS A 610 22.69 3.58 -11.44
C HIS A 610 21.73 2.39 -11.60
N PRO A 611 22.21 1.16 -11.80
CA PRO A 611 21.34 -0.01 -12.01
C PRO A 611 20.38 -0.25 -10.84
N VAL A 612 20.85 -0.12 -9.59
CA VAL A 612 19.98 -0.24 -8.40
C VAL A 612 18.90 0.84 -8.33
N TYR A 613 19.17 2.08 -8.76
CA TYR A 613 18.12 3.11 -8.84
C TYR A 613 17.05 2.71 -9.84
N ARG A 614 17.44 2.27 -11.05
CA ARG A 614 16.48 1.83 -12.07
C ARG A 614 15.65 0.63 -11.63
N LEU A 615 16.25 -0.30 -10.90
CA LEU A 615 15.54 -1.45 -10.34
C LEU A 615 14.46 -1.02 -9.33
N LEU A 616 14.80 -0.11 -8.40
CA LEU A 616 13.92 0.28 -7.30
C LEU A 616 12.91 1.37 -7.65
N HIS A 617 13.19 2.21 -8.65
CA HIS A 617 12.36 3.37 -8.97
C HIS A 617 10.87 3.04 -9.22
N PRO A 618 10.50 1.98 -9.97
CA PRO A 618 9.10 1.58 -10.10
C PRO A 618 8.40 1.24 -8.78
N HIS A 619 9.16 0.79 -7.77
CA HIS A 619 8.67 0.43 -6.45
C HIS A 619 8.46 1.64 -5.51
N PHE A 620 9.03 2.79 -5.87
CA PHE A 620 8.94 4.02 -5.07
C PHE A 620 7.85 4.98 -5.53
N ARG A 621 7.42 4.83 -6.79
CA ARG A 621 6.45 5.70 -7.44
C ARG A 621 5.26 6.02 -6.53
N PHE A 622 4.90 7.30 -6.45
CA PHE A 622 3.74 7.84 -5.72
C PHE A 622 3.76 7.71 -4.19
N THR A 623 4.73 6.98 -3.61
CA THR A 623 4.77 6.72 -2.16
C THR A 623 4.93 8.03 -1.37
N MET A 624 5.82 8.93 -1.80
CA MET A 624 6.05 10.19 -1.08
C MET A 624 4.81 11.09 -1.10
N GLU A 625 4.13 11.20 -2.25
CA GLU A 625 2.90 11.99 -2.39
C GLU A 625 1.77 11.42 -1.51
N ILE A 626 1.52 10.10 -1.56
CA ILE A 626 0.46 9.53 -0.72
C ILE A 626 0.79 9.65 0.77
N ASN A 627 2.06 9.54 1.17
CA ASN A 627 2.48 9.78 2.55
C ASN A 627 2.24 11.23 2.97
N ALA A 628 2.54 12.20 2.10
CA ALA A 628 2.27 13.60 2.34
C ALA A 628 0.77 13.85 2.50
N GLN A 629 -0.08 13.27 1.64
CA GLN A 629 -1.53 13.37 1.76
C GLN A 629 -2.04 12.72 3.06
N ALA A 630 -1.52 11.54 3.44
CA ALA A 630 -1.87 10.90 4.70
C ALA A 630 -1.56 11.80 5.90
N ARG A 631 -0.39 12.45 5.92
CA ARG A 631 -0.01 13.44 6.94
C ARG A 631 -0.86 14.71 6.90
N ALA A 632 -1.47 15.05 5.77
CA ALA A 632 -2.32 16.23 5.68
C ALA A 632 -3.73 16.00 6.25
N MET A 633 -4.30 14.80 6.06
CA MET A 633 -5.73 14.54 6.33
C MET A 633 -6.09 13.24 7.07
N LEU A 634 -5.23 12.21 7.05
CA LEU A 634 -5.54 10.88 7.54
C LEU A 634 -5.03 10.66 8.97
N ILE A 635 -3.72 10.82 9.16
CA ILE A 635 -2.99 10.48 10.39
C ILE A 635 -2.62 11.68 11.27
N ASN A 636 -2.86 12.90 10.79
CA ASN A 636 -2.67 14.11 11.58
C ASN A 636 -3.69 14.24 12.72
N ALA A 637 -3.42 15.21 13.59
CA ALA A 637 -4.34 15.65 14.63
C ALA A 637 -5.72 15.98 14.05
N GLY A 638 -6.76 15.33 14.58
CA GLY A 638 -8.14 15.47 14.11
C GLY A 638 -8.45 14.76 12.78
N GLY A 639 -7.47 14.07 12.18
CA GLY A 639 -7.63 13.26 10.98
C GLY A 639 -8.59 12.09 11.18
N ILE A 640 -8.80 11.33 10.11
CA ILE A 640 -9.76 10.21 10.10
C ILE A 640 -9.35 9.13 11.10
N ILE A 641 -8.06 8.79 11.17
CA ILE A 641 -7.58 7.73 12.08
C ILE A 641 -7.86 8.11 13.54
N GLU A 642 -7.50 9.32 13.97
CA GLU A 642 -7.76 9.74 15.35
C GLU A 642 -9.26 9.87 15.70
N GLY A 643 -10.11 10.12 14.69
CA GLY A 643 -11.55 10.27 14.88
C GLY A 643 -12.32 8.95 14.97
N SER A 644 -11.77 7.89 14.37
CA SER A 644 -12.53 6.66 14.05
C SER A 644 -11.81 5.36 14.38
N PHE A 645 -10.56 5.38 14.85
CA PHE A 645 -9.82 4.20 15.32
C PHE A 645 -9.50 4.28 16.81
N VAL A 646 -9.35 3.11 17.44
CA VAL A 646 -9.26 2.99 18.90
C VAL A 646 -8.19 3.85 19.58
N PRO A 647 -6.97 4.07 19.03
CA PRO A 647 -5.93 4.82 19.74
C PRO A 647 -6.21 6.33 19.81
N GLY A 648 -7.12 6.85 18.99
CA GLY A 648 -7.47 8.28 18.97
C GLY A 648 -6.25 9.18 18.75
N GLU A 649 -6.10 10.22 19.56
CA GLU A 649 -4.96 11.16 19.49
C GLU A 649 -3.58 10.54 19.78
N TYR A 650 -3.54 9.31 20.31
CA TYR A 650 -2.30 8.58 20.59
C TYR A 650 -1.88 7.68 19.43
N SER A 651 -2.54 7.76 18.28
CA SER A 651 -2.31 6.87 17.13
C SER A 651 -0.85 6.86 16.66
N LEU A 652 -0.26 8.03 16.42
CA LEU A 652 1.09 8.12 15.88
C LEU A 652 2.16 7.98 16.98
N GLU A 653 1.80 8.29 18.24
CA GLU A 653 2.62 7.93 19.41
C GLU A 653 2.73 6.40 19.54
N LEU A 654 1.62 5.67 19.39
CA LEU A 654 1.57 4.20 19.39
C LEU A 654 2.39 3.61 18.24
N SER A 655 2.29 4.19 17.04
CA SER A 655 3.10 3.80 15.88
C SER A 655 4.60 3.97 16.18
N SER A 656 5.00 5.05 16.86
CA SER A 656 6.38 5.27 17.28
C SER A 656 6.88 4.24 18.29
N VAL A 657 6.05 3.86 19.27
CA VAL A 657 6.39 2.78 20.20
C VAL A 657 6.55 1.44 19.48
N ALA A 658 5.69 1.13 18.52
CA ALA A 658 5.81 -0.08 17.72
C ALA A 658 7.09 -0.08 16.86
N TYR A 659 7.46 1.07 16.28
CA TYR A 659 8.73 1.21 15.57
C TYR A 659 9.92 0.92 16.48
N ASP A 660 9.97 1.55 17.65
CA ASP A 660 11.05 1.36 18.61
C ASP A 660 11.19 -0.12 19.02
N GLN A 661 10.09 -0.76 19.36
CA GLN A 661 10.09 -2.11 19.96
C GLN A 661 10.17 -3.24 18.94
N GLN A 662 9.58 -3.09 17.76
CA GLN A 662 9.26 -4.22 16.87
C GLN A 662 9.91 -4.13 15.49
N TRP A 663 10.10 -2.92 14.96
CA TRP A 663 10.58 -2.76 13.60
C TRP A 663 12.11 -2.93 13.51
N ARG A 664 12.52 -3.77 12.56
CA ARG A 664 13.91 -3.98 12.12
C ARG A 664 13.92 -4.47 10.69
N PHE A 665 14.84 -3.94 9.88
CA PHE A 665 14.86 -4.14 8.42
C PHE A 665 15.00 -5.62 8.01
N ASP A 666 15.92 -6.35 8.64
CA ASP A 666 16.22 -7.74 8.32
C ASP A 666 15.04 -8.70 8.58
N MET A 667 14.04 -8.27 9.35
CA MET A 667 12.82 -9.03 9.63
C MET A 667 11.60 -8.53 8.85
N GLU A 668 11.76 -7.59 7.91
CA GLU A 668 10.71 -7.22 6.96
C GLU A 668 10.68 -8.16 5.75
N ALA A 669 11.76 -8.92 5.53
CA ALA A 669 11.77 -10.03 4.59
C ALA A 669 10.73 -11.08 5.01
N LEU A 670 9.84 -11.49 4.11
CA LEU A 670 8.74 -12.41 4.45
C LEU A 670 9.21 -13.72 5.13
N PRO A 671 10.25 -14.43 4.62
CA PRO A 671 10.80 -15.59 5.31
C PRO A 671 11.18 -15.33 6.76
N GLU A 672 11.85 -14.21 7.01
CA GLU A 672 12.37 -13.86 8.33
C GLU A 672 11.25 -13.39 9.26
N ASP A 673 10.25 -12.66 8.74
CA ASP A 673 9.02 -12.32 9.46
C ASP A 673 8.26 -13.58 9.92
N LEU A 674 8.11 -14.57 9.05
CA LEU A 674 7.45 -15.85 9.36
C LEU A 674 8.23 -16.63 10.42
N ILE A 675 9.55 -16.72 10.30
CA ILE A 675 10.40 -17.41 11.29
C ILE A 675 10.35 -16.68 12.63
N ARG A 676 10.48 -15.35 12.63
CA ARG A 676 10.42 -14.50 13.83
C ARG A 676 9.15 -14.75 14.64
N ARG A 677 8.01 -14.90 13.97
CA ARG A 677 6.70 -15.17 14.60
C ARG A 677 6.47 -16.64 14.93
N GLY A 678 7.43 -17.53 14.64
CA GLY A 678 7.29 -18.97 14.81
C GLY A 678 6.31 -19.63 13.84
N MET A 679 5.97 -18.93 12.75
CA MET A 679 5.07 -19.41 11.71
C MET A 679 5.77 -20.26 10.64
N ALA A 680 7.10 -20.26 10.63
CA ALA A 680 7.91 -21.12 9.78
C ALA A 680 9.19 -21.57 10.50
N VAL A 681 9.76 -22.68 10.06
CA VAL A 681 11.11 -23.12 10.44
C VAL A 681 11.92 -23.34 9.17
N ARG A 682 13.16 -22.87 9.16
CA ARG A 682 14.11 -23.12 8.07
C ARG A 682 14.74 -24.50 8.24
N ASN A 683 14.52 -25.36 7.27
CA ASN A 683 15.12 -26.69 7.21
C ASN A 683 16.61 -26.60 6.81
N PRO A 684 17.41 -27.65 7.05
CA PRO A 684 18.83 -27.65 6.69
C PRO A 684 19.12 -27.45 5.18
N ASN A 685 18.16 -27.75 4.30
CA ASN A 685 18.24 -27.50 2.86
C ASN A 685 17.89 -26.04 2.47
N GLY A 686 17.48 -25.21 3.43
CA GLY A 686 17.07 -23.81 3.22
C GLY A 686 15.56 -23.61 3.02
N GLU A 687 14.81 -24.68 2.76
CA GLU A 687 13.35 -24.60 2.57
C GLU A 687 12.63 -24.26 3.87
N LEU A 688 11.51 -23.54 3.75
CA LEU A 688 10.68 -23.20 4.89
C LEU A 688 9.54 -24.21 5.07
N GLU A 689 9.44 -24.76 6.27
CA GLU A 689 8.28 -25.53 6.71
C GLU A 689 7.35 -24.63 7.52
N LEU A 690 6.11 -24.44 7.06
CA LEU A 690 5.12 -23.62 7.76
C LEU A 690 4.54 -24.36 8.97
N ALA A 691 4.34 -23.62 10.07
CA ALA A 691 3.67 -24.14 11.26
C ALA A 691 2.16 -24.41 11.04
N ILE A 692 1.56 -23.70 10.08
CA ILE A 692 0.21 -23.93 9.57
C ILE A 692 0.36 -24.18 8.07
N GLU A 693 0.08 -25.41 7.62
CA GLU A 693 0.31 -25.84 6.24
C GLU A 693 -0.48 -25.02 5.22
N ASP A 694 -1.77 -24.79 5.49
CA ASP A 694 -2.64 -23.92 4.70
C ASP A 694 -2.73 -22.52 5.33
N TYR A 695 -1.69 -21.72 5.14
CA TYR A 695 -1.62 -20.33 5.59
C TYR A 695 -1.57 -19.41 4.35
N PRO A 696 -2.73 -18.94 3.85
CA PRO A 696 -2.81 -18.26 2.54
C PRO A 696 -1.82 -17.12 2.32
N TYR A 697 -1.70 -16.20 3.27
CA TYR A 697 -0.70 -15.13 3.19
C TYR A 697 0.73 -15.65 3.06
N ALA A 698 1.11 -16.67 3.83
CA ALA A 698 2.46 -17.22 3.81
C ALA A 698 2.73 -18.06 2.56
N ASN A 699 1.79 -18.91 2.15
CA ASN A 699 1.96 -19.74 0.95
C ASN A 699 2.11 -18.88 -0.29
N ASP A 700 1.18 -17.95 -0.51
CA ASP A 700 1.15 -17.12 -1.72
C ASP A 700 2.29 -16.11 -1.69
N GLY A 701 2.55 -15.51 -0.52
CA GLY A 701 3.63 -14.55 -0.32
C GLY A 701 5.01 -15.16 -0.54
N LEU A 702 5.24 -16.41 -0.16
CA LEU A 702 6.55 -17.06 -0.38
C LEU A 702 6.83 -17.29 -1.86
N LEU A 703 5.80 -17.61 -2.66
CA LEU A 703 5.95 -17.70 -4.12
C LEU A 703 6.35 -16.34 -4.71
N VAL A 704 5.68 -15.26 -4.29
CA VAL A 704 5.97 -13.90 -4.73
C VAL A 704 7.37 -13.46 -4.28
N TRP A 705 7.72 -13.74 -3.03
CA TRP A 705 9.04 -13.46 -2.45
C TRP A 705 10.15 -14.14 -3.25
N ASP A 706 10.01 -15.43 -3.56
CA ASP A 706 11.03 -16.18 -4.29
C ASP A 706 11.23 -15.63 -5.72
N ALA A 707 10.14 -15.26 -6.40
CA ALA A 707 10.21 -14.62 -7.71
C ALA A 707 10.94 -13.27 -7.66
N ILE A 708 10.58 -12.41 -6.69
CA ILE A 708 11.24 -11.10 -6.49
C ILE A 708 12.72 -11.28 -6.16
N LYS A 709 13.05 -12.22 -5.26
CA LYS A 709 14.43 -12.45 -4.84
C LYS A 709 15.28 -13.00 -5.98
N GLN A 710 14.75 -13.91 -6.79
CA GLN A 710 15.45 -14.44 -7.95
C GLN A 710 15.68 -13.33 -9.00
N TRP A 711 14.68 -12.49 -9.24
CA TRP A 711 14.82 -11.31 -10.11
C TRP A 711 15.93 -10.37 -9.60
N ALA A 712 15.91 -10.02 -8.32
CA ALA A 712 16.93 -9.18 -7.69
C ALA A 712 18.34 -9.79 -7.82
N LEU A 713 18.46 -11.10 -7.58
CA LEU A 713 19.73 -11.80 -7.60
C LEU A 713 20.35 -11.82 -9.01
N THR A 714 19.57 -12.19 -10.03
CA THR A 714 20.05 -12.19 -11.42
C THR A 714 20.44 -10.77 -11.86
N TYR A 715 19.65 -9.76 -11.47
CA TYR A 715 19.95 -8.36 -11.76
C TYR A 715 21.28 -7.91 -11.12
N VAL A 716 21.49 -8.22 -9.84
CA VAL A 716 22.73 -7.90 -9.10
C VAL A 716 23.93 -8.62 -9.69
N GLN A 717 23.83 -9.92 -10.00
CA GLN A 717 24.93 -10.70 -10.57
C GLN A 717 25.37 -10.20 -11.95
N HIS A 718 24.44 -9.64 -12.74
CA HIS A 718 24.77 -9.04 -14.03
C HIS A 718 25.61 -7.77 -13.89
N TYR A 719 25.20 -6.85 -13.01
CA TYR A 719 25.89 -5.55 -12.86
C TYR A 719 27.14 -5.62 -11.99
N TYR A 720 27.21 -6.54 -11.03
CA TYR A 720 28.35 -6.73 -10.15
C TYR A 720 28.96 -8.11 -10.37
N PRO A 721 29.99 -8.26 -11.23
CA PRO A 721 30.62 -9.56 -11.47
C PRO A 721 31.23 -10.22 -10.24
N CYS A 722 31.74 -9.44 -9.28
CA CYS A 722 32.26 -9.94 -8.01
C CYS A 722 31.87 -9.07 -6.81
N ALA A 723 32.04 -9.60 -5.60
CA ALA A 723 31.71 -8.89 -4.36
C ALA A 723 32.50 -7.58 -4.18
N ALA A 724 33.74 -7.51 -4.68
CA ALA A 724 34.54 -6.29 -4.62
C ALA A 724 33.88 -5.14 -5.41
N ASP A 725 33.20 -5.44 -6.53
CA ASP A 725 32.50 -4.42 -7.30
C ASP A 725 31.34 -3.79 -6.50
N ILE A 726 30.73 -4.55 -5.58
CA ILE A 726 29.66 -4.06 -4.68
C ILE A 726 30.27 -3.20 -3.56
N VAL A 727 31.38 -3.66 -2.98
CA VAL A 727 32.09 -2.94 -1.90
C VAL A 727 32.67 -1.62 -2.40
N ASP A 728 33.19 -1.61 -3.63
CA ASP A 728 33.83 -0.43 -4.24
C ASP A 728 32.81 0.54 -4.89
N ASP A 729 31.53 0.19 -4.93
CA ASP A 729 30.46 1.08 -5.43
C ASP A 729 30.11 2.17 -4.41
N GLU A 730 30.78 3.31 -4.54
CA GLU A 730 30.62 4.43 -3.61
C GLU A 730 29.19 5.00 -3.52
N GLU A 731 28.42 4.98 -4.60
CA GLU A 731 27.04 5.47 -4.59
C GLU A 731 26.12 4.50 -3.84
N LEU A 732 26.28 3.19 -4.10
CA LEU A 732 25.55 2.15 -3.39
C LEU A 732 25.84 2.17 -1.87
N GLN A 733 27.12 2.24 -1.50
CA GLN A 733 27.53 2.28 -0.09
C GLN A 733 27.04 3.56 0.60
N ALA A 734 27.08 4.71 -0.08
CA ALA A 734 26.58 5.97 0.44
C ALA A 734 25.06 5.96 0.62
N TRP A 735 24.32 5.42 -0.34
CA TRP A 735 22.86 5.24 -0.27
C TRP A 735 22.45 4.46 0.96
N TRP A 736 23.01 3.26 1.13
CA TRP A 736 22.62 2.38 2.25
C TRP A 736 23.06 2.92 3.61
N THR A 737 24.25 3.53 3.65
CA THR A 737 24.71 4.26 4.84
C THR A 737 23.76 5.41 5.20
N GLU A 738 23.24 6.14 4.22
CA GLU A 738 22.31 7.25 4.45
C GLU A 738 20.93 6.77 4.89
N VAL A 739 20.39 5.68 4.31
CA VAL A 739 19.18 5.02 4.79
C VAL A 739 19.30 4.72 6.29
N ARG A 740 20.39 4.08 6.71
CA ARG A 740 20.63 3.71 8.11
C ARG A 740 20.84 4.92 9.03
N THR A 741 21.69 5.88 8.62
CA THR A 741 22.18 6.94 9.53
C THR A 741 21.36 8.23 9.50
N LYS A 742 20.60 8.48 8.43
CA LYS A 742 19.72 9.66 8.29
C LYS A 742 18.26 9.25 8.24
N GLY A 743 17.92 8.29 7.39
CA GLY A 743 16.57 7.79 7.19
C GLY A 743 15.96 7.15 8.43
N HIS A 744 16.69 6.23 9.04
CA HIS A 744 16.34 5.52 10.28
C HIS A 744 17.32 5.85 11.40
N ALA A 745 17.65 7.13 11.56
CA ALA A 745 18.69 7.61 12.47
C ALA A 745 18.53 7.11 13.93
N ASP A 746 17.30 6.85 14.38
CA ASP A 746 17.05 6.38 15.76
C ASP A 746 17.39 4.89 15.95
N LYS A 747 17.63 4.15 14.86
CA LYS A 747 18.07 2.74 14.83
C LYS A 747 19.41 2.56 14.10
N GLN A 748 20.19 3.62 13.94
CA GLN A 748 21.42 3.58 13.15
C GLN A 748 22.50 2.63 13.70
N ASP A 749 22.52 2.45 15.03
CA ASP A 749 23.54 1.68 15.76
C ASP A 749 23.12 0.22 16.01
N GLU A 750 21.97 -0.19 15.46
CA GLU A 750 21.48 -1.55 15.57
C GLU A 750 22.37 -2.52 14.78
N PRO A 751 22.69 -3.71 15.32
CA PRO A 751 23.69 -4.62 14.72
C PRO A 751 23.14 -5.44 13.55
N TRP A 752 21.84 -5.36 13.28
CA TRP A 752 21.16 -6.23 12.31
C TRP A 752 21.03 -5.62 10.92
N TRP A 753 21.50 -4.38 10.72
CA TRP A 753 21.57 -3.81 9.38
C TRP A 753 22.48 -4.67 8.50
N PRO A 754 22.00 -5.13 7.33
CA PRO A 754 22.85 -5.90 6.43
C PRO A 754 23.96 -5.02 5.86
N GLU A 755 25.15 -5.60 5.71
CA GLU A 755 26.26 -5.00 4.97
C GLU A 755 26.11 -5.32 3.49
N LEU A 756 26.27 -4.32 2.61
CA LEU A 756 26.21 -4.53 1.16
C LEU A 756 27.59 -4.96 0.65
N ASP A 757 28.00 -6.17 1.00
CA ASP A 757 29.36 -6.70 0.76
C ASP A 757 29.38 -7.96 -0.12
N SER A 758 28.21 -8.43 -0.54
CA SER A 758 28.03 -9.66 -1.31
C SER A 758 26.75 -9.62 -2.14
N HIS A 759 26.68 -10.45 -3.18
CA HIS A 759 25.50 -10.57 -4.03
C HIS A 759 24.26 -10.95 -3.24
N GLU A 760 24.39 -11.88 -2.29
CA GLU A 760 23.27 -12.35 -1.49
C GLU A 760 22.73 -11.25 -0.58
N ASN A 761 23.60 -10.52 0.14
CA ASN A 761 23.17 -9.43 1.02
C ASN A 761 22.52 -8.28 0.23
N LEU A 762 23.08 -7.93 -0.93
CA LEU A 762 22.49 -6.90 -1.79
C LEU A 762 21.14 -7.37 -2.37
N ALA A 763 21.08 -8.58 -2.94
CA ALA A 763 19.84 -9.11 -3.50
C ALA A 763 18.74 -9.25 -2.42
N GLN A 764 19.09 -9.74 -1.22
CA GLN A 764 18.17 -9.83 -0.08
C GLN A 764 17.66 -8.45 0.35
N THR A 765 18.53 -7.44 0.39
CA THR A 765 18.16 -6.07 0.75
C THR A 765 17.19 -5.47 -0.26
N LEU A 766 17.51 -5.61 -1.56
CA LEU A 766 16.66 -5.13 -2.65
C LEU A 766 15.32 -5.86 -2.68
N ALA A 767 15.34 -7.18 -2.56
CA ALA A 767 14.13 -8.01 -2.50
C ALA A 767 13.23 -7.65 -1.32
N THR A 768 13.81 -7.32 -0.17
CA THR A 768 13.06 -6.86 1.01
C THR A 768 12.33 -5.56 0.72
N ILE A 769 13.00 -4.57 0.12
CA ILE A 769 12.37 -3.29 -0.26
C ILE A 769 11.24 -3.54 -1.27
N MET A 770 11.52 -4.30 -2.34
CA MET A 770 10.53 -4.60 -3.39
C MET A 770 9.32 -5.36 -2.82
N TRP A 771 9.54 -6.33 -1.92
CA TRP A 771 8.46 -7.06 -1.24
C TRP A 771 7.58 -6.13 -0.40
N VAL A 772 8.19 -5.25 0.39
CA VAL A 772 7.46 -4.34 1.30
C VAL A 772 6.55 -3.40 0.52
N THR A 773 7.04 -2.82 -0.57
CA THR A 773 6.29 -1.86 -1.38
C THR A 773 5.23 -2.51 -2.27
N SER A 774 5.35 -3.81 -2.55
CA SER A 774 4.44 -4.55 -3.42
C SER A 774 3.58 -5.54 -2.63
N GLY A 775 4.03 -6.78 -2.46
CA GLY A 775 3.28 -7.88 -1.87
C GLY A 775 2.82 -7.60 -0.44
N HIS A 776 3.72 -7.13 0.44
CA HIS A 776 3.32 -6.79 1.82
C HIS A 776 2.23 -5.72 1.82
N HIS A 777 2.45 -4.61 1.10
CA HIS A 777 1.49 -3.51 1.01
C HIS A 777 0.15 -3.99 0.45
N ALA A 778 0.15 -4.75 -0.64
CA ALA A 778 -1.07 -5.29 -1.24
C ALA A 778 -1.88 -6.14 -0.24
N ALA A 779 -1.20 -7.01 0.51
CA ALA A 779 -1.82 -7.89 1.50
C ALA A 779 -2.50 -7.14 2.66
N VAL A 780 -2.07 -5.90 2.96
CA VAL A 780 -2.65 -5.07 4.05
C VAL A 780 -3.53 -3.94 3.55
N ASN A 781 -3.53 -3.64 2.25
CA ASN A 781 -4.25 -2.49 1.68
C ASN A 781 -5.53 -2.87 0.93
N PHE A 782 -5.46 -3.72 -0.10
CA PHE A 782 -6.59 -3.91 -1.05
C PHE A 782 -7.73 -4.77 -0.50
N GLY A 783 -7.50 -5.50 0.60
CA GLY A 783 -8.53 -6.24 1.32
C GLY A 783 -9.33 -5.40 2.32
N GLN A 784 -9.00 -4.12 2.50
CA GLN A 784 -9.61 -3.26 3.50
C GLN A 784 -11.13 -3.13 3.34
N TYR A 785 -11.61 -2.69 2.17
CA TYR A 785 -13.05 -2.58 1.95
C TYR A 785 -13.73 -3.95 1.85
N PRO A 786 -13.25 -4.92 1.03
CA PRO A 786 -13.93 -6.21 0.87
C PRO A 786 -14.09 -7.00 2.17
N MET A 787 -13.15 -6.86 3.12
CA MET A 787 -13.17 -7.59 4.39
C MET A 787 -13.65 -6.73 5.58
N ALA A 788 -13.21 -5.48 5.69
CA ALA A 788 -13.55 -4.61 6.84
C ALA A 788 -14.69 -3.62 6.57
N GLY A 789 -15.18 -3.55 5.33
CA GLY A 789 -16.31 -2.71 4.95
C GLY A 789 -17.58 -3.05 5.72
N TYR A 790 -17.76 -4.30 6.18
CA TYR A 790 -18.90 -4.63 7.03
C TYR A 790 -18.51 -4.44 8.50
N ILE A 791 -18.98 -3.35 9.12
CA ILE A 791 -18.54 -2.91 10.45
C ILE A 791 -18.58 -4.02 11.53
N PRO A 792 -19.61 -4.88 11.63
CA PRO A 792 -19.58 -5.99 12.58
C PRO A 792 -18.46 -7.00 12.36
N ASN A 793 -17.97 -7.16 11.12
CA ASN A 793 -16.86 -8.07 10.81
C ASN A 793 -15.52 -7.55 11.33
N ARG A 794 -15.28 -6.24 11.23
CA ARG A 794 -14.03 -5.63 11.69
C ARG A 794 -14.25 -4.20 12.18
N PRO A 795 -14.82 -4.00 13.38
CA PRO A 795 -15.01 -2.66 13.93
C PRO A 795 -13.65 -1.99 14.12
N THR A 796 -13.53 -0.70 13.84
CA THR A 796 -12.28 0.07 14.00
C THR A 796 -12.05 0.59 15.42
N MET A 797 -13.10 0.56 16.24
CA MET A 797 -13.05 0.93 17.65
C MET A 797 -14.19 0.30 18.45
N ALA A 798 -14.00 0.24 19.76
CA ALA A 798 -15.04 -0.09 20.72
C ALA A 798 -15.36 1.13 21.59
N ARG A 799 -16.64 1.43 21.81
CA ARG A 799 -17.11 2.63 22.53
C ARG A 799 -17.58 2.37 23.95
N ARG A 800 -17.92 1.12 24.30
CA ARG A 800 -18.32 0.72 25.66
C ARG A 800 -17.32 -0.24 26.27
N ASN A 801 -17.11 -0.13 27.58
CA ASN A 801 -16.37 -1.12 28.35
C ASN A 801 -17.16 -2.43 28.44
N MET A 802 -16.47 -3.54 28.70
CA MET A 802 -17.12 -4.80 29.05
C MET A 802 -18.07 -4.59 30.25
N PRO A 803 -19.33 -5.08 30.17
CA PRO A 803 -20.31 -4.86 31.23
C PRO A 803 -19.86 -5.54 32.54
N THR A 804 -19.10 -6.63 32.47
CA THR A 804 -18.51 -7.30 33.64
C THR A 804 -17.40 -6.51 34.32
N GLU A 805 -16.78 -5.53 33.64
CA GLU A 805 -15.83 -4.60 34.27
C GLU A 805 -16.56 -3.58 35.14
N ILE A 806 -17.66 -3.04 34.62
CA ILE A 806 -18.38 -1.94 35.26
C ILE A 806 -19.34 -2.46 36.33
N GLY A 807 -20.03 -3.57 36.04
CA GLY A 807 -21.08 -4.13 36.88
C GLY A 807 -22.32 -3.24 36.96
N GLY A 808 -23.19 -3.50 37.93
CA GLY A 808 -24.35 -2.64 38.22
C GLY A 808 -25.30 -2.48 37.04
N ASP A 809 -25.61 -1.24 36.68
CA ASP A 809 -26.55 -0.89 35.61
C ASP A 809 -26.08 -1.39 34.24
N ASP A 810 -24.78 -1.37 33.93
CA ASP A 810 -24.24 -1.88 32.65
C ASP A 810 -24.51 -3.37 32.46
N MET A 811 -24.42 -4.17 33.55
CA MET A 811 -24.80 -5.59 33.49
C MET A 811 -26.31 -5.77 33.33
N ARG A 812 -27.14 -4.89 33.92
CA ARG A 812 -28.60 -4.95 33.76
C ARG A 812 -28.98 -4.64 32.31
N ASP A 813 -28.46 -3.55 31.76
CA ASP A 813 -28.73 -3.12 30.38
C ASP A 813 -28.27 -4.20 29.38
N PHE A 814 -27.12 -4.83 29.64
CA PHE A 814 -26.61 -5.95 28.85
C PHE A 814 -27.51 -7.19 28.91
N VAL A 815 -28.02 -7.55 30.09
CA VAL A 815 -28.94 -8.70 30.23
C VAL A 815 -30.29 -8.41 29.57
N GLU A 816 -30.78 -7.18 29.65
CA GLU A 816 -32.08 -6.78 29.08
C GLU A 816 -32.03 -6.65 27.55
N ALA A 817 -30.95 -6.08 27.00
CA ALA A 817 -30.82 -5.81 25.57
C ALA A 817 -29.37 -6.02 25.07
N PRO A 818 -28.88 -7.27 24.98
CA PRO A 818 -27.48 -7.54 24.64
C PRO A 818 -27.12 -7.10 23.22
N GLU A 819 -28.01 -7.23 22.23
CA GLU A 819 -27.80 -6.71 20.88
C GLU A 819 -27.61 -5.19 20.89
N LYS A 820 -28.39 -4.47 21.71
CA LYS A 820 -28.25 -3.02 21.84
C LYS A 820 -26.90 -2.63 22.42
N VAL A 821 -26.42 -3.37 23.44
CA VAL A 821 -25.09 -3.16 24.02
C VAL A 821 -23.98 -3.47 23.01
N LEU A 822 -24.14 -4.49 22.18
CA LEU A 822 -23.20 -4.78 21.07
C LEU A 822 -23.16 -3.63 20.05
N LEU A 823 -24.32 -3.14 19.59
CA LEU A 823 -24.41 -2.00 18.68
C LEU A 823 -23.86 -0.70 19.30
N ASP A 824 -24.03 -0.53 20.62
CA ASP A 824 -23.41 0.59 21.34
C ASP A 824 -21.90 0.44 21.50
N THR A 825 -21.38 -0.78 21.44
CA THR A 825 -19.95 -1.06 21.48
C THR A 825 -19.30 -0.77 20.13
N PHE A 826 -19.94 -1.13 19.02
CA PHE A 826 -19.47 -0.79 17.66
C PHE A 826 -19.32 0.73 17.44
N PRO A 827 -18.53 1.14 16.42
CA PRO A 827 -18.45 2.55 16.02
C PRO A 827 -19.83 3.18 15.81
N SER A 828 -19.92 4.49 16.06
CA SER A 828 -21.16 5.24 15.79
C SER A 828 -21.47 5.26 14.29
N GLN A 829 -22.73 5.57 13.93
CA GLN A 829 -23.13 5.69 12.52
C GLN A 829 -22.23 6.66 11.74
N TYR A 830 -21.85 7.77 12.39
CA TYR A 830 -20.95 8.76 11.82
C TYR A 830 -19.54 8.20 11.58
N GLN A 831 -18.96 7.54 12.59
CA GLN A 831 -17.63 6.95 12.46
C GLN A 831 -17.61 5.86 11.39
N SER A 832 -18.65 5.01 11.35
CA SER A 832 -18.81 3.99 10.33
C SER A 832 -18.89 4.57 8.92
N ALA A 833 -19.64 5.67 8.71
CA ALA A 833 -19.73 6.29 7.39
C ALA A 833 -18.38 6.82 6.90
N ILE A 834 -17.59 7.43 7.78
CA ILE A 834 -16.23 7.90 7.45
C ILE A 834 -15.29 6.74 7.19
N VAL A 835 -15.36 5.70 8.03
CA VAL A 835 -14.52 4.50 7.86
C VAL A 835 -14.84 3.82 6.52
N LEU A 836 -16.12 3.67 6.18
CA LEU A 836 -16.51 3.08 4.88
C LEU A 836 -15.96 3.89 3.71
N ALA A 837 -16.15 5.21 3.74
CA ALA A 837 -15.63 6.12 2.72
C ALA A 837 -14.11 6.03 2.56
N ILE A 838 -13.35 5.95 3.66
CA ILE A 838 -11.89 5.85 3.57
C ILE A 838 -11.43 4.45 3.14
N LEU A 839 -12.06 3.37 3.62
CA LEU A 839 -11.64 2.01 3.23
C LEU A 839 -11.88 1.75 1.75
N ASP A 840 -13.02 2.21 1.21
CA ASP A 840 -13.35 2.13 -0.23
C ASP A 840 -12.28 2.84 -1.08
N LEU A 841 -11.96 4.06 -0.66
CA LEU A 841 -10.88 4.87 -1.21
C LEU A 841 -9.53 4.15 -1.17
N LEU A 842 -9.13 3.64 0.00
CA LEU A 842 -7.84 3.00 0.21
C LEU A 842 -7.70 1.68 -0.57
N SER A 843 -8.80 0.96 -0.78
CA SER A 843 -8.81 -0.29 -1.55
C SER A 843 -8.87 -0.08 -3.06
N THR A 844 -9.08 1.13 -3.56
CA THR A 844 -9.17 1.36 -5.00
C THR A 844 -7.77 1.37 -5.63
N HIS A 845 -7.58 0.65 -6.74
CA HIS A 845 -6.35 0.74 -7.53
C HIS A 845 -6.34 1.99 -8.40
N SER A 846 -5.15 2.50 -8.69
CA SER A 846 -5.01 3.63 -9.59
C SER A 846 -5.44 3.30 -11.01
N SER A 847 -5.93 4.30 -11.74
CA SER A 847 -6.29 4.08 -13.15
C SER A 847 -5.05 3.94 -14.06
N ASP A 848 -3.89 4.39 -13.57
CA ASP A 848 -2.54 4.20 -14.13
C ASP A 848 -1.70 3.27 -13.24
N GLU A 849 -2.35 2.29 -12.60
CA GLU A 849 -1.67 1.30 -11.75
C GLU A 849 -0.69 0.45 -12.54
N GLU A 850 0.51 0.24 -11.97
CA GLU A 850 1.54 -0.60 -12.58
C GLU A 850 1.72 -1.87 -11.74
N TYR A 851 1.36 -3.00 -12.31
CA TYR A 851 1.38 -4.29 -11.64
C TYR A 851 2.75 -4.98 -11.74
N MET A 852 3.01 -5.86 -10.79
CA MET A 852 4.21 -6.67 -10.74
C MET A 852 4.37 -7.51 -11.99
N GLY A 853 5.54 -7.39 -12.62
CA GLY A 853 5.85 -8.06 -13.89
C GLY A 853 5.27 -7.40 -15.14
N THR A 854 4.56 -6.26 -15.04
CA THR A 854 3.99 -5.59 -16.23
C THR A 854 4.76 -4.35 -16.67
N HIS A 855 5.50 -3.70 -15.76
CA HIS A 855 6.30 -2.52 -16.08
C HIS A 855 7.64 -2.90 -16.71
N GLU A 856 7.86 -2.56 -17.98
CA GLU A 856 9.13 -2.72 -18.67
C GLU A 856 9.94 -1.43 -18.64
N GLU A 857 11.06 -1.43 -17.89
CA GLU A 857 11.97 -0.28 -17.90
C GLU A 857 12.83 -0.28 -19.18
N PRO A 858 12.94 0.85 -19.91
CA PRO A 858 13.61 0.89 -21.22
C PRO A 858 15.09 0.47 -21.27
N ALA A 859 15.86 0.63 -20.18
CA ALA A 859 17.23 0.15 -20.10
C ALA A 859 17.29 -1.38 -19.92
N TRP A 860 16.28 -1.99 -19.30
CA TRP A 860 16.20 -3.45 -19.17
C TRP A 860 16.02 -4.12 -20.52
N THR A 861 15.14 -3.59 -21.37
CA THR A 861 14.86 -4.17 -22.71
C THR A 861 16.05 -4.06 -23.67
N LYS A 862 16.93 -3.07 -23.46
CA LYS A 862 18.17 -2.89 -24.25
C LYS A 862 19.31 -3.81 -23.81
N ASP A 863 19.26 -4.36 -22.60
CA ASP A 863 20.26 -5.28 -22.08
C ASP A 863 19.74 -6.72 -22.22
N GLY A 864 20.36 -7.51 -23.11
CA GLY A 864 19.86 -8.85 -23.43
C GLY A 864 19.76 -9.79 -22.22
N VAL A 865 20.65 -9.68 -21.23
CA VAL A 865 20.63 -10.53 -20.04
C VAL A 865 19.52 -10.09 -19.09
N ILE A 866 19.40 -8.79 -18.85
CA ILE A 866 18.35 -8.25 -17.97
C ILE A 866 16.96 -8.42 -18.58
N ASN A 867 16.82 -8.20 -19.89
CA ASN A 867 15.58 -8.44 -20.59
C ASN A 867 15.13 -9.90 -20.45
N GLN A 868 16.04 -10.86 -20.68
CA GLN A 868 15.73 -12.27 -20.49
C GLN A 868 15.34 -12.57 -19.03
N ALA A 869 16.07 -12.03 -18.07
CA ALA A 869 15.77 -12.22 -16.65
C ALA A 869 14.40 -11.62 -16.27
N PHE A 870 13.98 -10.52 -16.89
CA PHE A 870 12.66 -9.93 -16.69
C PHE A 870 11.56 -10.79 -17.31
N GLU A 871 11.79 -11.38 -18.48
CA GLU A 871 10.87 -12.36 -19.08
C GLU A 871 10.72 -13.62 -18.20
N GLU A 872 11.80 -14.08 -17.57
CA GLU A 872 11.75 -15.17 -16.58
C GLU A 872 10.96 -14.78 -15.33
N PHE A 873 11.08 -13.52 -14.88
CA PHE A 873 10.27 -12.98 -13.79
C PHE A 873 8.78 -12.93 -14.15
N LYS A 874 8.42 -12.45 -15.36
CA LYS A 874 7.04 -12.48 -15.88
C LYS A 874 6.46 -13.89 -15.93
N GLU A 875 7.24 -14.84 -16.43
CA GLU A 875 6.79 -16.23 -16.48
C GLU A 875 6.61 -16.81 -15.07
N SER A 876 7.43 -16.37 -14.11
CA SER A 876 7.26 -16.73 -12.71
C SER A 876 5.98 -16.15 -12.13
N THR A 877 5.67 -14.87 -12.34
CA THR A 877 4.40 -14.27 -11.86
C THR A 877 3.18 -14.95 -12.47
N ARG A 878 3.23 -15.34 -13.75
CA ARG A 878 2.19 -16.14 -14.42
C ARG A 878 1.96 -17.50 -13.76
N LYS A 879 3.03 -18.22 -13.38
CA LYS A 879 2.93 -19.50 -12.66
C LYS A 879 2.35 -19.33 -11.25
N ILE A 880 2.66 -18.20 -10.59
CA ILE A 880 2.08 -17.90 -9.27
C ILE A 880 0.56 -17.76 -9.39
N VAL A 881 0.06 -17.08 -10.44
CA VAL A 881 -1.38 -17.00 -10.72
C VAL A 881 -1.99 -18.40 -10.80
N GLU A 882 -1.43 -19.28 -11.64
CA GLU A 882 -1.92 -20.65 -11.80
C GLU A 882 -1.92 -21.41 -10.47
N GLN A 883 -0.87 -21.25 -9.66
CA GLN A 883 -0.73 -21.96 -8.40
C GLN A 883 -1.71 -21.46 -7.32
N VAL A 884 -1.91 -20.14 -7.22
CA VAL A 884 -2.87 -19.53 -6.28
C VAL A 884 -4.29 -19.92 -6.66
N ASP A 885 -4.62 -19.93 -7.96
CA ASP A 885 -5.92 -20.37 -8.45
C ASP A 885 -6.14 -21.86 -8.17
N GLU A 886 -5.14 -22.71 -8.36
CA GLU A 886 -5.20 -24.13 -7.97
C GLU A 886 -5.49 -24.27 -6.47
N TRP A 887 -4.74 -23.57 -5.62
CA TRP A 887 -4.93 -23.65 -4.16
C TRP A 887 -6.28 -23.12 -3.69
N ASN A 888 -6.79 -22.03 -4.26
CA ASN A 888 -8.12 -21.51 -3.94
C ASN A 888 -9.25 -22.46 -4.38
N ASN A 889 -8.99 -23.32 -5.37
CA ASN A 889 -9.92 -24.35 -5.84
C ASN A 889 -9.73 -25.72 -5.18
N ASP A 890 -8.73 -25.89 -4.31
CA ASP A 890 -8.44 -27.14 -3.63
C ASP A 890 -9.35 -27.32 -2.39
N PRO A 891 -10.25 -28.32 -2.37
CA PRO A 891 -11.15 -28.57 -1.24
C PRO A 891 -10.44 -29.04 0.04
N ASP A 892 -9.20 -29.50 -0.04
CA ASP A 892 -8.41 -29.88 1.13
C ASP A 892 -7.82 -28.65 1.85
N ARG A 893 -7.73 -27.49 1.17
CA ARG A 893 -7.24 -26.21 1.72
C ARG A 893 -8.35 -25.37 2.38
N LYS A 894 -8.74 -25.79 3.59
CA LYS A 894 -9.89 -25.25 4.33
C LYS A 894 -9.78 -23.81 4.79
N ASN A 895 -8.61 -23.16 4.76
CA ASN A 895 -8.47 -21.75 5.14
C ASN A 895 -8.69 -20.79 3.95
N ARG A 896 -8.82 -21.33 2.72
CA ARG A 896 -9.09 -20.55 1.50
C ARG A 896 -10.19 -21.11 0.59
N HIS A 897 -10.62 -22.35 0.81
CA HIS A 897 -11.71 -22.98 0.06
C HIS A 897 -12.88 -23.37 0.98
N GLY A 898 -14.11 -22.99 0.59
CA GLY A 898 -15.31 -23.43 1.29
C GLY A 898 -16.56 -22.59 0.99
N ALA A 899 -17.69 -23.01 1.57
CA ALA A 899 -18.97 -22.32 1.41
C ALA A 899 -18.95 -20.95 2.12
N GLY A 900 -19.32 -19.90 1.38
CA GLY A 900 -19.39 -18.53 1.92
C GLY A 900 -18.03 -17.88 2.20
N MET A 901 -16.94 -18.52 1.78
CA MET A 901 -15.59 -18.02 2.00
C MET A 901 -15.18 -17.08 0.87
N VAL A 902 -14.52 -15.99 1.23
CA VAL A 902 -13.82 -15.12 0.28
C VAL A 902 -12.46 -15.76 -0.02
N PRO A 903 -12.14 -16.07 -1.29
CA PRO A 903 -10.84 -16.62 -1.66
C PRO A 903 -9.72 -15.63 -1.32
N TYR A 904 -8.53 -16.15 -1.00
CA TYR A 904 -7.39 -15.28 -0.73
C TYR A 904 -6.66 -14.99 -2.04
N VAL A 905 -6.77 -13.76 -2.53
CA VAL A 905 -6.24 -13.33 -3.84
C VAL A 905 -5.42 -12.03 -3.77
N LEU A 906 -5.19 -11.48 -2.57
CA LEU A 906 -4.41 -10.24 -2.37
C LEU A 906 -2.94 -10.34 -2.79
N LEU A 907 -2.44 -11.56 -2.93
CA LEU A 907 -1.09 -11.89 -3.39
C LEU A 907 -1.11 -12.68 -4.71
N ARG A 908 -2.23 -12.65 -5.43
CA ARG A 908 -2.33 -13.17 -6.81
C ARG A 908 -1.85 -12.07 -7.77
N PRO A 909 -0.80 -12.29 -8.57
CA PRO A 909 -0.39 -11.32 -9.59
C PRO A 909 -1.48 -11.07 -10.64
N SER A 910 -1.32 -10.01 -11.43
CA SER A 910 -2.23 -9.78 -12.55
C SER A 910 -1.98 -10.80 -13.67
N ASP A 911 -3.05 -11.31 -14.29
CA ASP A 911 -3.03 -12.23 -15.43
C ASP A 911 -3.13 -11.54 -16.80
N GLY A 912 -2.87 -10.24 -16.84
CA GLY A 912 -2.90 -9.40 -18.05
C GLY A 912 -3.28 -7.97 -17.71
N ASP A 913 -3.36 -7.10 -18.70
CA ASP A 913 -3.94 -5.78 -18.47
C ASP A 913 -5.42 -5.97 -18.12
N PRO A 914 -5.89 -5.58 -16.91
CA PRO A 914 -7.31 -5.68 -16.56
C PRO A 914 -8.21 -4.88 -17.52
N THR A 915 -7.65 -3.99 -18.35
CA THR A 915 -8.38 -3.24 -19.38
C THR A 915 -8.48 -3.96 -20.75
N ASP A 916 -7.66 -4.98 -21.02
CA ASP A 916 -7.73 -5.78 -22.26
C ASP A 916 -8.81 -6.87 -22.20
N GLY A 917 -9.35 -7.13 -21.01
CA GLY A 917 -10.46 -8.06 -20.78
C GLY A 917 -11.80 -7.55 -21.35
N ASP A 918 -12.72 -8.48 -21.60
CA ASP A 918 -14.13 -8.13 -21.83
C ASP A 918 -14.61 -7.27 -20.65
N PRO A 919 -15.17 -6.06 -20.85
CA PRO A 919 -15.66 -5.23 -19.75
C PRO A 919 -16.77 -5.89 -18.92
N THR A 920 -17.25 -7.09 -19.30
CA THR A 920 -18.11 -7.93 -18.47
C THR A 920 -17.38 -8.84 -17.47
N ASP A 921 -16.07 -9.03 -17.59
CA ASP A 921 -15.18 -9.61 -16.57
C ASP A 921 -14.70 -8.48 -15.62
N GLU A 922 -15.64 -7.82 -14.94
CA GLU A 922 -15.32 -6.90 -13.86
C GLU A 922 -14.59 -7.69 -12.75
N LYS A 923 -13.26 -7.67 -12.77
CA LYS A 923 -12.44 -8.25 -11.70
C LYS A 923 -12.75 -7.55 -10.39
N MET A 924 -12.85 -8.33 -9.33
CA MET A 924 -13.01 -7.77 -7.99
C MET A 924 -11.75 -6.99 -7.60
N VAL A 925 -11.89 -6.04 -6.68
CA VAL A 925 -10.77 -5.18 -6.26
C VAL A 925 -9.55 -5.98 -5.81
N MET A 926 -9.76 -7.09 -5.09
CA MET A 926 -8.65 -7.95 -4.64
C MET A 926 -8.03 -8.80 -5.75
N GLU A 927 -8.66 -8.90 -6.93
CA GLU A 927 -8.24 -9.75 -8.06
C GLU A 927 -7.48 -8.96 -9.15
N MET A 928 -7.32 -7.64 -8.97
CA MET A 928 -6.66 -6.78 -9.97
C MET A 928 -5.16 -7.06 -10.13
N GLY A 929 -4.51 -7.62 -9.10
CA GLY A 929 -3.09 -7.95 -9.10
C GLY A 929 -2.31 -7.27 -7.98
N ILE A 930 -0.99 -7.50 -7.95
CA ILE A 930 -0.07 -6.87 -6.97
C ILE A 930 0.57 -5.64 -7.62
N PRO A 931 0.33 -4.41 -7.11
CA PRO A 931 1.06 -3.23 -7.59
C PRO A 931 2.55 -3.28 -7.26
N ASN A 932 3.39 -2.60 -8.06
CA ASN A 932 4.83 -2.50 -7.80
C ASN A 932 5.17 -1.62 -6.58
N SER A 933 4.32 -0.64 -6.30
CA SER A 933 4.57 0.43 -5.34
C SER A 933 3.42 0.58 -4.33
N ILE A 934 3.63 1.44 -3.35
CA ILE A 934 2.63 1.83 -2.37
C ILE A 934 1.64 2.79 -3.05
N SER A 935 0.66 2.20 -3.75
CA SER A 935 -0.36 2.92 -4.51
C SER A 935 -1.76 2.78 -3.90
N ILE A 936 -2.53 3.86 -4.03
CA ILE A 936 -3.93 4.03 -3.61
C ILE A 936 -4.67 4.85 -4.69
#